data_AF-A0A8C9U7Q1-F1
#
_entry.id   AF-A0A8C9U7Q1-F1
#
_cell.length_a   1.000
_cell.length_b   1.000
_cell.length_c   1.000
_cell.angle_alpha   90.00
_cell.angle_beta   90.00
_cell.angle_gamma   90.00
#
_symmetry.space_group_name_H-M   'P 1'
#
loop_
_entity.id
_entity.type
_entity.pdbx_description
1 polymer ?
#
loop_
_entity_poly.entity_id
_entity_poly.type
_entity_poly.pdbx_seq_one_letter_code
_entity_poly.pdbx_strand_id
1 'polypeptide(L)'
;MEGFSSCPGQTLKLLIGIYLYADLWRVSSTCLQHCCVQFPGGGGTGMLPAGTLTSALPFPCSDVPLELSDTSLLSSVAETRQLMDAAYNIKKNLQNNALTPAELLSYFKQPVGGTREAVQAADYLQTTLSLLKEKLRWAVRGDFNVTDLLTPAQVEVIFKATVCDQQDKKINCASSGYRTITGECNNRRNPSLGASNRALARWLPAEYEDGVSVPRGWTEGRCFSGFLLPLVRQASNKIVRFPLEQLWMDQQRSLMFMWWGQSIDHDLDFSPESPSVAGQTVTPAVCAPSPPCPQPRIPPNEPRITNRRDCLPFFRSAAACQRGRAVQEQINALTSFLDGREAAMAQRLWDRNSQKGLLAVNHNFTDRGREYMPFGPMRKEPCLKASGAARIPCFLARGRSSPSPRLACMHTLFLQEHNCLVGKLRSLNPHWNDERLYQEAQKVLGAMIQIITYRDYLSLLLGCRFHRLIPRCRGYNESMDSRISNVFALAFRSAHASVPPTVGHLDEYYRPITPEIQLRTSFFAVWRIIQEGGIDPYLRSLMADQLWDRLFEEVERIGFDLAALNMQRGCSDIQLLAGYNSWRKFCGLSQPSGARKFLKIYGTPKSIDIWIGALAEPFVKGGRVGPPMACLIGTQFRNIRDGDRFWWQNPGVFTPCQCCSLAKISLSRIICDNTHITKVSRNIFQANRLPPWLCELQSDPKAGPQTVEVKEHGGARYDL
;
A
#
# COMPACT_ATOMS: atom_id res chain seq x y z
N MET A 1 -35.44 47.91 -5.23
CA MET A 1 -36.61 48.21 -4.39
C MET A 1 -36.69 47.07 -3.39
N GLU A 2 -35.94 47.18 -2.29
CA GLU A 2 -36.40 47.75 -0.99
C GLU A 2 -37.45 46.84 -0.34
N GLY A 3 -37.35 46.41 0.92
CA GLY A 3 -36.48 46.82 2.01
C GLY A 3 -36.69 45.95 3.26
N PHE A 4 -35.84 46.21 4.23
CA PHE A 4 -35.70 45.64 5.57
C PHE A 4 -36.96 45.65 6.44
N SER A 5 -37.06 44.73 7.40
CA SER A 5 -37.23 45.08 8.83
C SER A 5 -36.99 43.89 9.76
N SER A 6 -36.39 44.23 10.91
CA SER A 6 -35.79 43.41 11.96
C SER A 6 -36.64 43.37 13.24
N CYS A 7 -36.51 42.26 14.00
CA CYS A 7 -36.49 42.07 15.47
C CYS A 7 -37.26 43.02 16.43
N PRO A 8 -37.79 42.49 17.55
CA PRO A 8 -37.04 42.48 18.83
C PRO A 8 -37.29 41.18 19.66
N GLY A 9 -36.61 40.83 20.75
CA GLY A 9 -35.59 41.44 21.61
C GLY A 9 -35.08 40.36 22.60
N GLN A 10 -33.79 40.37 22.94
CA GLN A 10 -33.21 40.80 24.25
C GLN A 10 -33.22 39.71 25.35
N THR A 11 -32.28 39.53 26.30
CA THR A 11 -30.89 39.95 26.64
C THR A 11 -30.61 39.22 27.99
N LEU A 12 -29.43 38.65 28.31
CA LEU A 12 -28.41 39.15 29.29
C LEU A 12 -27.47 37.93 29.59
N LYS A 13 -26.18 37.85 29.21
CA LYS A 13 -24.90 38.45 29.66
C LYS A 13 -24.46 38.18 31.12
N LEU A 14 -23.31 37.49 31.29
CA LEU A 14 -22.05 37.85 32.00
C LEU A 14 -21.12 36.60 31.99
N LEU A 15 -19.93 36.50 31.37
CA LEU A 15 -18.61 37.17 31.44
C LEU A 15 -17.62 36.63 32.51
N ILE A 16 -16.52 36.05 31.98
CA ILE A 16 -15.08 36.13 32.36
C ILE A 16 -14.54 35.38 33.59
N GLY A 17 -13.48 34.61 33.34
CA GLY A 17 -12.44 34.24 34.31
C GLY A 17 -11.32 33.40 33.70
N ILE A 18 -10.28 34.05 33.17
CA ILE A 18 -8.97 33.47 32.80
C ILE A 18 -8.05 33.63 34.01
N TYR A 19 -7.32 32.58 34.43
CA TYR A 19 -5.95 32.70 34.96
C TYR A 19 -5.18 31.37 34.81
N LEU A 20 -3.92 31.53 34.38
CA LEU A 20 -2.86 30.53 34.21
C LEU A 20 -2.35 29.99 35.55
N TYR A 21 -1.79 28.77 35.57
CA TYR A 21 -0.41 28.50 36.01
C TYR A 21 0.02 27.07 35.65
N ALA A 22 1.30 26.94 35.32
CA ALA A 22 2.00 25.73 34.92
C ALA A 22 2.76 25.08 36.10
N ASP A 23 3.12 23.81 35.88
CA ASP A 23 4.36 23.12 36.31
C ASP A 23 4.43 22.26 37.59
N LEU A 24 5.06 21.09 37.35
CA LEU A 24 5.90 20.22 38.19
C LEU A 24 5.31 18.99 38.92
N TRP A 25 5.50 17.82 38.26
CA TRP A 25 6.23 16.63 38.73
C TRP A 25 6.49 16.46 40.25
N ARG A 26 5.99 15.36 40.86
CA ARG A 26 6.74 14.17 41.37
C ARG A 26 6.00 13.40 42.48
N VAL A 27 6.01 12.06 42.32
CA VAL A 27 6.31 11.03 43.34
C VAL A 27 5.17 10.46 44.24
N SER A 28 5.07 9.12 44.14
CA SER A 28 4.78 8.10 45.17
C SER A 28 3.34 7.69 45.52
N SER A 29 3.00 6.52 44.98
CA SER A 29 2.37 5.36 45.63
C SER A 29 2.21 5.37 47.16
N THR A 30 1.02 5.03 47.67
CA THR A 30 0.81 3.95 48.68
C THR A 30 -0.67 3.67 48.96
N CYS A 31 -0.96 2.36 49.14
CA CYS A 31 -2.02 1.74 49.93
C CYS A 31 -3.52 1.93 49.57
N LEU A 32 -4.10 0.89 48.97
CA LEU A 32 -5.52 0.55 49.07
C LEU A 32 -5.65 -0.87 49.63
N GLN A 33 -5.93 -0.98 50.92
CA GLN A 33 -6.36 -2.20 51.61
C GLN A 33 -7.60 -1.86 52.42
N HIS A 34 -8.71 -2.55 52.09
CA HIS A 34 -9.79 -3.01 52.96
C HIS A 34 -11.15 -2.94 52.25
N CYS A 35 -11.73 -4.12 52.00
CA CYS A 35 -13.14 -4.42 52.24
C CYS A 35 -13.32 -5.95 52.19
N CYS A 36 -13.30 -6.59 53.36
CA CYS A 36 -13.86 -7.93 53.57
C CYS A 36 -15.33 -7.78 53.96
N VAL A 37 -16.20 -8.57 53.32
CA VAL A 37 -17.63 -8.68 53.64
C VAL A 37 -17.85 -9.88 54.56
N GLN A 38 -18.67 -9.68 55.61
CA GLN A 38 -19.02 -10.61 56.68
C GLN A 38 -20.02 -11.69 56.24
N PHE A 39 -19.94 -12.87 56.87
CA PHE A 39 -20.98 -13.91 56.97
C PHE A 39 -21.77 -13.78 58.28
N PRO A 40 -23.03 -14.25 58.34
CA PRO A 40 -23.63 -14.74 59.58
C PRO A 40 -23.80 -16.27 59.57
N GLY A 41 -23.69 -16.89 60.75
CA GLY A 41 -23.67 -18.33 60.95
C GLY A 41 -24.88 -18.96 61.64
N GLY A 42 -24.65 -20.20 62.10
CA GLY A 42 -25.57 -21.13 62.79
C GLY A 42 -25.55 -22.47 62.05
N GLY A 43 -25.32 -23.66 62.61
CA GLY A 43 -25.25 -24.19 63.96
C GLY A 43 -25.78 -25.64 63.86
N GLY A 44 -25.01 -26.66 64.23
CA GLY A 44 -25.50 -28.06 64.19
C GLY A 44 -24.40 -29.13 64.17
N THR A 45 -24.49 -30.04 65.13
CA THR A 45 -23.51 -31.03 65.62
C THR A 45 -23.31 -32.30 64.76
N GLY A 46 -22.09 -32.87 64.79
CA GLY A 46 -21.82 -34.26 64.39
C GLY A 46 -20.31 -34.63 64.40
N MET A 47 -19.90 -35.52 65.31
CA MET A 47 -18.53 -36.09 65.43
C MET A 47 -18.34 -37.31 64.51
N LEU A 48 -17.13 -37.44 63.91
CA LEU A 48 -16.23 -38.63 63.79
C LEU A 48 -15.26 -38.52 62.56
N PRO A 49 -14.10 -39.22 62.53
CA PRO A 49 -12.80 -38.54 62.39
C PRO A 49 -11.97 -38.85 61.11
N ALA A 50 -10.95 -38.00 60.95
CA ALA A 50 -9.60 -38.25 60.41
C ALA A 50 -9.42 -38.96 59.06
N GLY A 51 -9.21 -38.15 58.01
CA GLY A 51 -8.48 -38.53 56.80
C GLY A 51 -7.46 -37.44 56.47
N THR A 52 -6.18 -37.76 56.65
CA THR A 52 -5.00 -36.92 56.36
C THR A 52 -4.93 -36.50 54.89
N LEU A 53 -5.03 -35.20 54.62
CA LEU A 53 -4.53 -34.57 53.39
C LEU A 53 -3.36 -33.66 53.80
N THR A 54 -2.16 -34.13 53.48
CA THR A 54 -0.90 -33.41 53.66
C THR A 54 -0.96 -32.08 52.91
N SER A 55 -0.83 -30.99 53.66
CA SER A 55 -0.64 -29.63 53.17
C SER A 55 0.66 -29.55 52.37
N ALA A 56 0.56 -29.35 51.06
CA ALA A 56 1.69 -28.84 50.28
C ALA A 56 1.99 -27.40 50.75
N LEU A 57 3.20 -27.20 51.26
CA LEU A 57 3.72 -25.90 51.68
C LEU A 57 3.63 -24.88 50.52
N PRO A 58 3.34 -23.60 50.80
CA PRO A 58 3.45 -22.56 49.79
C PRO A 58 4.94 -22.32 49.49
N PHE A 59 5.36 -22.55 48.25
CA PHE A 59 6.67 -22.13 47.76
C PHE A 59 6.80 -20.60 47.89
N PRO A 60 7.95 -20.08 48.37
CA PRO A 60 8.15 -18.64 48.48
C PRO A 60 8.14 -17.99 47.10
N CYS A 61 7.46 -16.85 46.99
CA CYS A 61 7.59 -15.93 45.86
C CYS A 61 9.00 -15.35 45.89
N SER A 62 9.93 -16.01 45.20
CA SER A 62 11.18 -15.38 44.81
C SER A 62 10.90 -14.54 43.57
N ASP A 63 10.87 -13.22 43.73
CA ASP A 63 11.18 -12.28 42.64
C ASP A 63 12.65 -12.52 42.26
N VAL A 64 12.93 -13.57 41.49
CA VAL A 64 14.23 -13.75 40.84
C VAL A 64 14.26 -12.76 39.68
N PRO A 65 15.18 -11.78 39.66
CA PRO A 65 15.38 -10.97 38.49
C PRO A 65 15.73 -11.92 37.35
N LEU A 66 14.89 -11.95 36.32
CA LEU A 66 15.13 -12.81 35.19
C LEU A 66 16.26 -12.21 34.34
N GLU A 67 17.51 -12.40 34.77
CA GLU A 67 18.67 -11.92 34.05
C GLU A 67 18.90 -12.78 32.79
N LEU A 68 18.38 -12.29 31.67
CA LEU A 68 18.70 -12.83 30.35
C LEU A 68 20.16 -12.48 30.00
N SER A 69 21.07 -13.46 30.06
CA SER A 69 22.45 -13.22 29.62
C SER A 69 22.53 -12.97 28.11
N ASP A 70 23.50 -12.17 27.66
CA ASP A 70 23.75 -11.92 26.24
C ASP A 70 23.96 -13.23 25.46
N THR A 71 24.58 -14.24 26.08
CA THR A 71 24.76 -15.58 25.50
C THR A 71 23.42 -16.26 25.20
N SER A 72 22.42 -16.14 26.09
CA SER A 72 21.07 -16.69 25.91
C SER A 72 20.31 -15.96 24.78
N LEU A 73 20.48 -14.65 24.68
CA LEU A 73 19.92 -13.84 23.60
C LEU A 73 20.52 -14.22 22.25
N LEU A 74 21.85 -14.29 22.15
CA LEU A 74 22.57 -14.67 20.93
C LEU A 74 22.26 -16.11 20.51
N SER A 75 22.11 -17.03 21.48
CA SER A 75 21.65 -18.39 21.21
C SER A 75 20.25 -18.41 20.58
N SER A 76 19.32 -17.60 21.09
CA SER A 76 17.97 -17.49 20.53
C SER A 76 17.95 -16.88 19.13
N VAL A 77 18.85 -15.92 18.85
CA VAL A 77 19.06 -15.38 17.49
C VAL A 77 19.62 -16.45 16.55
N ALA A 78 20.61 -17.23 17.01
CA ALA A 78 21.22 -18.29 16.20
C ALA A 78 20.21 -19.41 15.86
N GLU A 79 19.42 -19.84 16.83
CA GLU A 79 18.31 -20.80 16.67
C GLU A 79 17.31 -20.27 15.63
N THR A 80 16.92 -19.00 15.74
CA THR A 80 16.01 -18.34 14.80
C THR A 80 16.59 -18.29 13.39
N ARG A 81 17.85 -17.91 13.22
CA ARG A 81 18.50 -17.87 11.90
C ARG A 81 18.47 -19.23 11.21
N GLN A 82 18.79 -20.30 11.93
CA GLN A 82 18.72 -21.66 11.38
C GLN A 82 17.31 -22.03 10.92
N LEU A 83 16.29 -21.75 11.72
CA LEU A 83 14.88 -22.01 11.37
C LEU A 83 14.45 -21.22 10.12
N MET A 84 14.83 -19.95 10.06
CA MET A 84 14.42 -19.06 8.96
C MET A 84 15.19 -19.36 7.67
N ASP A 85 16.50 -19.61 7.73
CA ASP A 85 17.30 -19.92 6.55
C ASP A 85 16.83 -21.20 5.86
N ALA A 86 16.36 -22.19 6.62
CA ALA A 86 15.68 -23.36 6.08
C ALA A 86 14.43 -22.95 5.28
N ALA A 87 13.60 -22.05 5.81
CA ALA A 87 12.39 -21.56 5.13
C ALA A 87 12.70 -20.74 3.86
N TYR A 88 13.74 -19.92 3.86
CA TYR A 88 14.19 -19.15 2.69
C TYR A 88 14.84 -20.02 1.60
N ASN A 89 15.38 -21.19 1.98
CA ASN A 89 15.99 -22.15 1.06
C ASN A 89 14.99 -23.15 0.46
N ILE A 90 13.74 -23.16 0.92
CA ILE A 90 12.68 -23.93 0.28
C ILE A 90 12.37 -23.29 -1.07
N LYS A 91 13.04 -23.80 -2.11
CA LYS A 91 12.67 -23.58 -3.50
C LYS A 91 11.22 -24.02 -3.63
N LYS A 92 10.28 -23.06 -3.69
CA LYS A 92 8.93 -23.32 -4.17
C LYS A 92 9.04 -23.82 -5.61
N ASN A 93 9.06 -25.13 -5.73
CA ASN A 93 8.91 -25.78 -7.00
C ASN A 93 7.45 -25.59 -7.40
N LEU A 94 7.21 -24.63 -8.30
CA LEU A 94 6.02 -24.62 -9.16
C LEU A 94 6.09 -25.87 -10.05
N GLN A 95 5.89 -27.04 -9.45
CA GLN A 95 6.03 -28.37 -10.06
C GLN A 95 4.74 -28.81 -10.77
N ASN A 96 3.61 -28.16 -10.46
CA ASN A 96 2.30 -28.52 -11.01
C ASN A 96 1.93 -27.65 -12.24
N ASN A 97 1.26 -28.27 -13.21
CA ASN A 97 0.76 -27.61 -14.42
C ASN A 97 -0.30 -26.50 -14.13
N ALA A 98 -0.93 -26.52 -12.95
CA ALA A 98 -1.81 -25.45 -12.46
C ALA A 98 -1.06 -24.56 -11.45
N LEU A 99 -1.26 -23.24 -11.50
CA LEU A 99 -0.92 -22.34 -10.38
C LEU A 99 -2.05 -22.39 -9.37
N THR A 100 -1.74 -22.78 -8.14
CA THR A 100 -2.67 -22.58 -7.02
C THR A 100 -2.79 -21.08 -6.71
N PRO A 101 -3.91 -20.64 -6.14
CA PRO A 101 -4.05 -19.27 -5.64
C PRO A 101 -2.86 -18.87 -4.74
N ALA A 102 -2.50 -19.71 -3.76
CA ALA A 102 -1.41 -19.45 -2.83
C ALA A 102 -0.04 -19.24 -3.51
N GLU A 103 0.26 -20.01 -4.56
CA GLU A 103 1.47 -19.83 -5.36
C GLU A 103 1.48 -18.50 -6.10
N LEU A 104 0.33 -18.09 -6.64
CA LEU A 104 0.20 -16.80 -7.31
C LEU A 104 0.35 -15.63 -6.33
N LEU A 105 -0.27 -15.74 -5.15
CA LEU A 105 -0.15 -14.76 -4.07
C LEU A 105 1.31 -14.53 -3.68
N SER A 106 2.01 -15.65 -3.46
CA SER A 106 3.42 -15.63 -3.13
C SER A 106 4.27 -15.00 -4.26
N TYR A 107 3.98 -15.26 -5.53
CA TYR A 107 4.76 -14.68 -6.64
C TYR A 107 4.74 -13.15 -6.64
N PHE A 108 3.56 -12.51 -6.47
CA PHE A 108 3.47 -11.04 -6.56
C PHE A 108 3.89 -10.29 -5.29
N LYS A 109 4.08 -11.02 -4.19
CA LYS A 109 4.41 -10.46 -2.87
C LYS A 109 5.79 -10.85 -2.36
N GLN A 110 6.53 -11.67 -3.10
CA GLN A 110 7.89 -12.03 -2.72
C GLN A 110 8.81 -10.80 -2.74
N PRO A 111 9.61 -10.60 -1.69
CA PRO A 111 10.61 -9.54 -1.67
C PRO A 111 11.79 -9.89 -2.60
N VAL A 112 12.34 -8.87 -3.27
CA VAL A 112 13.43 -9.00 -4.24
C VAL A 112 14.57 -8.02 -3.96
N GLY A 113 15.78 -8.35 -4.38
CA GLY A 113 16.96 -7.48 -4.20
C GLY A 113 17.16 -7.07 -2.73
N GLY A 114 17.50 -5.80 -2.49
CA GLY A 114 17.69 -5.27 -1.13
C GLY A 114 16.45 -5.35 -0.22
N THR A 115 15.24 -5.42 -0.78
CA THR A 115 14.02 -5.68 0.00
C THR A 115 14.06 -7.06 0.66
N ARG A 116 14.62 -8.07 -0.02
CA ARG A 116 14.74 -9.43 0.55
C ARG A 116 15.64 -9.44 1.77
N GLU A 117 16.76 -8.73 1.70
CA GLU A 117 17.70 -8.60 2.83
C GLU A 117 17.06 -7.87 4.01
N ALA A 118 16.35 -6.77 3.75
CA ALA A 118 15.63 -6.02 4.78
C ALA A 118 14.53 -6.84 5.46
N VAL A 119 13.75 -7.59 4.68
CA VAL A 119 12.69 -8.47 5.20
C VAL A 119 13.28 -9.63 6.00
N GLN A 120 14.37 -10.23 5.53
CA GLN A 120 15.04 -11.33 6.23
C GLN A 120 15.59 -10.89 7.59
N ALA A 121 16.23 -9.72 7.67
CA ALA A 121 16.68 -9.14 8.93
C ALA A 121 15.51 -8.91 9.91
N ALA A 122 14.39 -8.38 9.41
CA ALA A 122 13.20 -8.15 10.21
C ALA A 122 12.53 -9.45 10.67
N ASP A 123 12.50 -10.48 9.83
CA ASP A 123 12.00 -11.82 10.18
C ASP A 123 12.83 -12.45 11.30
N TYR A 124 14.17 -12.34 11.24
CA TYR A 124 15.04 -12.80 12.32
C TYR A 124 14.73 -12.08 13.63
N LEU A 125 14.54 -10.76 13.58
CA LEU A 125 14.21 -9.97 14.77
C LEU A 125 12.87 -10.39 15.37
N GLN A 126 11.80 -10.42 14.58
CA GLN A 126 10.46 -10.75 15.06
C GLN A 126 10.35 -12.18 15.58
N THR A 127 11.00 -13.13 14.91
CA THR A 127 11.01 -14.53 15.34
C THR A 127 11.84 -14.71 16.61
N THR A 128 12.97 -14.01 16.75
CA THR A 128 13.76 -14.01 17.99
C THR A 128 12.93 -13.48 19.16
N LEU A 129 12.23 -12.35 18.98
CA LEU A 129 11.39 -11.79 20.03
C LEU A 129 10.22 -12.72 20.39
N SER A 130 9.65 -13.41 19.42
CA SER A 130 8.58 -14.40 19.66
C SER A 130 9.10 -15.62 20.43
N LEU A 131 10.27 -16.15 20.06
CA LEU A 131 10.94 -17.25 20.74
C LEU A 131 11.31 -16.89 22.18
N LEU A 132 11.84 -15.67 22.39
CA LEU A 132 12.08 -15.16 23.73
C LEU A 132 10.77 -15.06 24.52
N LYS A 133 9.68 -14.56 23.93
CA LYS A 133 8.37 -14.52 24.59
C LYS A 133 7.98 -15.89 25.09
N GLU A 134 8.14 -16.93 24.26
CA GLU A 134 7.85 -18.32 24.60
C GLU A 134 8.71 -18.86 25.75
N LYS A 135 10.03 -18.65 25.69
CA LYS A 135 10.96 -19.06 26.75
C LYS A 135 10.64 -18.37 28.09
N LEU A 136 10.10 -17.15 28.04
CA LEU A 136 9.78 -16.33 29.20
C LEU A 136 8.38 -16.55 29.79
N ARG A 137 7.47 -17.26 29.09
CA ARG A 137 6.07 -17.44 29.54
C ARG A 137 5.94 -18.10 30.90
N TRP A 138 6.88 -18.96 31.27
CA TRP A 138 6.88 -19.65 32.56
C TRP A 138 7.36 -18.78 33.71
N ALA A 139 8.12 -17.73 33.40
CA ALA A 139 8.75 -16.86 34.38
C ALA A 139 7.95 -15.58 34.65
N VAL A 140 7.21 -15.08 33.65
CA VAL A 140 6.41 -13.86 33.75
C VAL A 140 4.93 -14.20 33.62
N ARG A 141 4.15 -13.90 34.67
CA ARG A 141 2.69 -14.12 34.67
C ARG A 141 1.98 -13.02 33.88
N GLY A 142 1.03 -13.41 33.03
CA GLY A 142 0.17 -12.51 32.27
C GLY A 142 0.70 -12.16 30.88
N ASP A 143 0.00 -11.27 30.18
CA ASP A 143 0.45 -10.74 28.89
C ASP A 143 1.57 -9.72 29.12
N PHE A 144 2.71 -9.93 28.47
CA PHE A 144 3.84 -9.01 28.51
C PHE A 144 4.46 -8.81 27.12
N ASN A 145 5.15 -7.69 26.96
CA ASN A 145 6.00 -7.44 25.82
C ASN A 145 7.45 -7.78 26.20
N VAL A 146 8.09 -8.63 25.41
CA VAL A 146 9.48 -9.05 25.65
C VAL A 146 10.42 -7.86 25.74
N THR A 147 10.21 -6.83 24.92
CA THR A 147 11.07 -5.63 24.97
C THR A 147 10.95 -4.81 26.26
N ASP A 148 9.86 -4.94 27.02
CA ASP A 148 9.74 -4.30 28.33
C ASP A 148 10.59 -5.03 29.39
N LEU A 149 11.01 -6.26 29.12
CA LEU A 149 11.88 -7.07 29.98
C LEU A 149 13.36 -7.00 29.57
N LEU A 150 13.66 -6.39 28.42
CA LEU A 150 15.03 -6.25 27.91
C LEU A 150 15.56 -4.85 28.21
N THR A 151 16.81 -4.78 28.65
CA THR A 151 17.54 -3.51 28.72
C THR A 151 17.82 -2.96 27.31
N PRO A 152 18.02 -1.64 27.16
CA PRO A 152 18.40 -1.05 25.88
C PRO A 152 19.64 -1.69 25.25
N ALA A 153 20.61 -2.13 26.06
CA ALA A 153 21.81 -2.82 25.60
C ALA A 153 21.49 -4.20 25.02
N GLN A 154 20.65 -4.99 25.69
CA GLN A 154 20.21 -6.30 25.21
C GLN A 154 19.40 -6.21 23.91
N VAL A 155 18.55 -5.18 23.78
CA VAL A 155 17.84 -4.91 22.51
C VAL A 155 18.84 -4.62 21.39
N GLU A 156 19.89 -3.84 21.64
CA GLU A 156 20.94 -3.55 20.66
C GLU A 156 21.74 -4.80 20.27
N VAL A 157 22.01 -5.70 21.23
CA VAL A 157 22.65 -7.00 20.95
C VAL A 157 21.82 -7.82 19.96
N ILE A 158 20.51 -7.94 20.21
CA ILE A 158 19.60 -8.64 19.29
C ILE A 158 19.59 -7.93 17.93
N PHE A 159 19.47 -6.61 17.90
CA PHE A 159 19.33 -5.82 16.67
C PHE A 159 20.57 -5.93 15.75
N LYS A 160 21.77 -5.93 16.34
CA LYS A 160 23.02 -6.21 15.61
C LYS A 160 23.10 -7.66 15.16
N ALA A 161 22.75 -8.59 16.04
CA ALA A 161 22.75 -10.01 15.73
C ALA A 161 21.70 -10.40 14.67
N THR A 162 20.66 -9.60 14.44
CA THR A 162 19.68 -9.82 13.36
C THR A 162 19.99 -9.02 12.10
N VAL A 163 21.10 -8.25 12.07
CA VAL A 163 21.52 -7.40 10.93
C VAL A 163 20.54 -6.23 10.69
N CYS A 164 19.65 -5.95 11.63
CA CYS A 164 18.73 -4.81 11.55
C CYS A 164 19.46 -3.46 11.69
N ASP A 165 20.63 -3.45 12.36
CA ASP A 165 21.50 -2.28 12.53
C ASP A 165 21.98 -1.68 11.20
N GLN A 166 22.03 -2.48 10.13
CA GLN A 166 22.42 -2.01 8.80
C GLN A 166 21.49 -0.92 8.26
N GLN A 167 20.22 -0.93 8.68
CA GLN A 167 19.27 0.12 8.33
C GLN A 167 19.62 1.45 9.02
N ASP A 168 20.32 1.45 10.15
CA ASP A 168 20.63 2.67 10.91
C ASP A 168 22.03 3.22 10.64
N LYS A 169 22.70 2.72 9.60
CA LYS A 169 23.99 3.26 9.17
C LYS A 169 23.87 4.75 8.89
N LYS A 170 24.89 5.50 9.31
CA LYS A 170 25.01 6.93 9.00
C LYS A 170 25.05 7.11 7.48
N ILE A 171 24.01 7.74 6.94
CA ILE A 171 23.90 8.05 5.52
C ILE A 171 24.62 9.38 5.27
N ASN A 172 25.69 9.35 4.47
CA ASN A 172 26.38 10.55 4.03
C ASN A 172 25.75 11.04 2.72
N CYS A 173 25.08 12.20 2.79
CA CYS A 173 24.40 12.77 1.65
C CYS A 173 25.34 13.58 0.77
N ALA A 174 25.62 13.09 -0.44
CA ALA A 174 26.33 13.86 -1.45
C ALA A 174 25.50 15.06 -1.92
N SER A 175 26.18 16.15 -2.30
CA SER A 175 25.57 17.29 -2.99
C SER A 175 25.27 16.93 -4.44
N SER A 176 24.24 16.11 -4.66
CA SER A 176 23.72 15.76 -5.99
C SER A 176 22.49 16.58 -6.33
N GLY A 177 22.37 16.97 -7.60
CA GLY A 177 21.18 17.61 -8.18
C GLY A 177 20.02 16.65 -8.45
N TYR A 178 20.22 15.34 -8.26
CA TYR A 178 19.23 14.29 -8.54
C TYR A 178 18.80 13.51 -7.30
N ARG A 179 17.63 12.89 -7.41
CA ARG A 179 17.14 11.91 -6.43
C ARG A 179 18.04 10.68 -6.43
N THR A 180 18.28 10.12 -5.25
CA THR A 180 18.83 8.77 -5.12
C THR A 180 17.78 7.75 -5.55
N ILE A 181 18.23 6.57 -5.98
CA ILE A 181 17.33 5.47 -6.37
C ILE A 181 16.54 4.93 -5.16
N THR A 182 17.10 5.01 -3.95
CA THR A 182 16.49 4.54 -2.70
C THR A 182 15.57 5.56 -2.05
N GLY A 183 15.54 6.80 -2.52
CA GLY A 183 14.85 7.92 -1.88
C GLY A 183 15.59 8.52 -0.67
N GLU A 184 16.74 7.95 -0.30
CA GLU A 184 17.60 8.49 0.75
C GLU A 184 18.10 9.89 0.40
N CYS A 185 18.43 10.67 1.43
CA CYS A 185 18.94 12.05 1.31
C CYS A 185 17.96 13.05 0.67
N ASN A 186 16.69 12.69 0.52
CA ASN A 186 15.65 13.69 0.22
C ASN A 186 15.59 14.73 1.34
N ASN A 187 15.39 14.26 2.57
CA ASN A 187 15.48 15.07 3.78
C ASN A 187 16.94 15.08 4.27
N ARG A 188 17.55 16.25 4.47
CA ARG A 188 18.97 16.34 4.86
C ARG A 188 19.15 16.17 6.37
N ARG A 189 18.15 16.57 7.17
CA ARG A 189 18.13 16.37 8.62
C ARG A 189 17.92 14.90 8.99
N ASN A 190 17.06 14.19 8.27
CA ASN A 190 16.81 12.76 8.45
C ASN A 190 16.89 12.02 7.10
N PRO A 191 18.09 11.61 6.67
CA PRO A 191 18.31 11.03 5.33
C PRO A 191 17.50 9.80 4.96
N SER A 192 16.96 9.04 5.92
CA SER A 192 16.13 7.85 5.65
C SER A 192 14.64 8.16 5.51
N LEU A 193 14.21 9.41 5.72
CA LEU A 193 12.80 9.79 5.71
C LEU A 193 12.22 9.71 4.29
N GLY A 194 11.31 8.75 4.10
CA GLY A 194 10.70 8.45 2.80
C GLY A 194 11.51 7.50 1.91
N ALA A 195 12.63 6.98 2.40
CA ALA A 195 13.43 5.99 1.70
C ALA A 195 12.73 4.62 1.64
N SER A 196 13.08 3.82 0.63
CA SER A 196 12.60 2.46 0.46
C SER A 196 13.15 1.49 1.50
N ASN A 197 12.45 0.36 1.68
CA ASN A 197 12.77 -0.70 2.64
C ASN A 197 12.77 -0.22 4.11
N ARG A 198 11.87 0.71 4.43
CA ARG A 198 11.67 1.27 5.78
C ARG A 198 10.25 1.03 6.27
N ALA A 199 10.04 1.18 7.58
CA ALA A 199 8.72 1.08 8.18
C ALA A 199 7.77 2.16 7.61
N LEU A 200 6.53 1.74 7.31
CA LEU A 200 5.42 2.65 7.06
C LEU A 200 5.18 3.56 8.29
N ALA A 201 4.77 4.80 8.06
CA ALA A 201 4.48 5.71 9.16
C ALA A 201 3.17 5.33 9.89
N ARG A 202 3.14 5.50 11.21
CA ARG A 202 1.91 5.37 12.01
C ARG A 202 1.39 6.74 12.43
N TRP A 203 0.14 7.04 12.03
CA TRP A 203 -0.57 8.24 12.48
C TRP A 203 -1.39 8.01 13.75
N LEU A 204 -1.74 6.76 14.03
CA LEU A 204 -2.33 6.29 15.29
C LEU A 204 -1.53 5.09 15.79
N PRO A 205 -1.49 4.84 17.11
CA PRO A 205 -0.86 3.65 17.68
C PRO A 205 -1.42 2.36 17.09
N ALA A 206 -0.58 1.33 17.06
CA ALA A 206 -0.98 -0.01 16.66
C ALA A 206 -1.75 -0.70 17.82
N GLU A 207 -2.92 -1.28 17.54
CA GLU A 207 -3.75 -2.05 18.48
C GLU A 207 -3.77 -3.59 18.25
N TYR A 208 -2.65 -4.31 18.48
CA TYR A 208 -2.55 -5.79 18.37
C TYR A 208 -3.37 -6.47 19.47
N GLU A 209 -3.78 -7.72 19.24
CA GLU A 209 -4.50 -8.53 20.22
C GLU A 209 -3.68 -8.71 21.50
N ASP A 210 -2.37 -8.90 21.37
CA ASP A 210 -1.39 -8.99 22.46
C ASP A 210 -0.59 -7.69 22.67
N GLY A 211 -0.99 -6.61 22.01
CA GLY A 211 -0.28 -5.33 22.04
C GLY A 211 1.06 -5.28 21.29
N VAL A 212 1.51 -6.38 20.65
CA VAL A 212 2.85 -6.48 20.05
C VAL A 212 2.82 -6.91 18.59
N SER A 213 2.23 -8.05 18.26
CA SER A 213 2.30 -8.59 16.89
C SER A 213 1.15 -9.53 16.50
N VAL A 214 0.34 -10.00 17.45
CA VAL A 214 -0.76 -10.93 17.18
C VAL A 214 -1.97 -10.19 16.61
N PRO A 215 -2.37 -10.45 15.34
CA PRO A 215 -3.55 -9.85 14.72
C PRO A 215 -4.82 -10.00 15.55
N ARG A 216 -5.77 -9.08 15.37
CA ARG A 216 -7.09 -9.27 15.96
C ARG A 216 -7.85 -10.38 15.25
N GLY A 217 -8.62 -11.14 16.02
CA GLY A 217 -9.35 -12.29 15.51
C GLY A 217 -8.44 -13.50 15.25
N TRP A 218 -7.21 -13.46 15.75
CA TRP A 218 -6.30 -14.61 15.74
C TRP A 218 -6.76 -15.65 16.76
N THR A 219 -7.00 -15.22 18.00
CA THR A 219 -7.41 -16.13 19.08
C THR A 219 -8.90 -16.36 19.01
N GLU A 220 -9.28 -17.61 18.78
CA GLU A 220 -10.68 -18.03 18.72
C GLU A 220 -11.40 -17.73 20.05
N GLY A 221 -12.58 -17.12 19.97
CA GLY A 221 -13.37 -16.72 21.14
C GLY A 221 -12.96 -15.41 21.80
N ARG A 222 -11.83 -14.77 21.41
CA ARG A 222 -11.44 -13.48 21.99
C ARG A 222 -12.29 -12.35 21.43
N CYS A 223 -12.96 -11.63 22.32
CA CYS A 223 -13.80 -10.49 21.96
C CYS A 223 -12.98 -9.20 21.86
N PHE A 224 -13.38 -8.34 20.93
CA PHE A 224 -12.94 -6.96 20.83
C PHE A 224 -14.10 -6.01 21.13
N SER A 225 -13.92 -5.11 22.10
CA SER A 225 -14.98 -4.21 22.57
C SER A 225 -16.28 -4.94 22.95
N GLY A 226 -16.19 -6.15 23.51
CA GLY A 226 -17.32 -6.98 23.93
C GLY A 226 -17.97 -7.83 22.81
N PHE A 227 -17.45 -7.81 21.59
CA PHE A 227 -17.98 -8.58 20.46
C PHE A 227 -16.90 -9.41 19.77
N LEU A 228 -17.27 -10.58 19.23
CA LEU A 228 -16.40 -11.35 18.35
C LEU A 228 -16.26 -10.63 17.00
N LEU A 229 -15.04 -10.61 16.45
CA LEU A 229 -14.84 -10.09 15.11
C LEU A 229 -15.44 -11.06 14.08
N PRO A 230 -16.14 -10.54 13.05
CA PRO A 230 -16.70 -11.37 12.00
C PRO A 230 -15.59 -11.96 11.13
N LEU A 231 -15.86 -13.11 10.50
CA LEU A 231 -15.01 -13.60 9.43
C LEU A 231 -15.03 -12.60 8.27
N VAL A 232 -13.86 -12.19 7.76
CA VAL A 232 -13.75 -11.22 6.67
C VAL A 232 -14.51 -11.64 5.40
N ARG A 233 -14.56 -12.96 5.10
CA ARG A 233 -15.38 -13.51 4.01
C ARG A 233 -16.87 -13.37 4.28
N GLN A 234 -17.30 -13.48 5.53
CA GLN A 234 -18.69 -13.24 5.90
C GLN A 234 -19.07 -11.76 5.71
N ALA A 235 -18.18 -10.83 6.09
CA ALA A 235 -18.38 -9.41 5.86
C ALA A 235 -18.44 -9.10 4.35
N SER A 236 -17.55 -9.69 3.55
CA SER A 236 -17.54 -9.55 2.09
C SER A 236 -18.86 -10.03 1.47
N ASN A 237 -19.28 -11.26 1.80
CA ASN A 237 -20.51 -11.87 1.30
C ASN A 237 -21.76 -11.07 1.67
N LYS A 238 -21.81 -10.51 2.88
CA LYS A 238 -22.99 -9.80 3.35
C LYS A 238 -23.00 -8.34 2.92
N ILE A 239 -21.86 -7.65 2.90
CA ILE A 239 -21.78 -6.18 2.73
C ILE A 239 -21.38 -5.80 1.31
N VAL A 240 -20.31 -6.40 0.78
CA VAL A 240 -19.67 -5.99 -0.48
C VAL A 240 -20.35 -6.63 -1.68
N ARG A 241 -20.76 -7.89 -1.58
CA ARG A 241 -21.40 -8.61 -2.68
C ARG A 241 -22.71 -7.92 -3.10
N PHE A 242 -22.86 -7.73 -4.40
CA PHE A 242 -24.07 -7.23 -5.05
C PHE A 242 -24.31 -8.01 -6.35
N PRO A 243 -25.56 -8.07 -6.84
CA PRO A 243 -25.90 -8.75 -8.09
C PRO A 243 -25.52 -7.88 -9.31
N LEU A 244 -25.12 -8.50 -10.43
CA LEU A 244 -24.56 -7.79 -11.59
C LEU A 244 -25.52 -6.75 -12.20
N GLU A 245 -26.82 -6.98 -12.06
CA GLU A 245 -27.91 -6.11 -12.53
C GLU A 245 -27.96 -4.77 -11.78
N GLN A 246 -27.34 -4.70 -10.59
CA GLN A 246 -27.20 -3.47 -9.81
C GLN A 246 -25.89 -2.73 -10.08
N LEU A 247 -25.06 -3.20 -11.03
CA LEU A 247 -23.90 -2.42 -11.43
C LEU A 247 -24.35 -1.10 -12.04
N TRP A 248 -23.69 -0.04 -11.60
CA TRP A 248 -23.71 1.24 -12.28
C TRP A 248 -22.31 1.70 -12.66
N MET A 249 -22.06 1.90 -13.96
CA MET A 249 -20.80 2.48 -14.45
C MET A 249 -20.71 3.97 -14.16
N ASP A 250 -19.52 4.43 -13.81
CA ASP A 250 -19.28 5.83 -13.48
C ASP A 250 -19.39 6.74 -14.71
N GLN A 251 -20.53 7.42 -14.84
CA GLN A 251 -20.85 8.31 -15.96
C GLN A 251 -20.00 9.59 -16.04
N GLN A 252 -19.01 9.75 -15.17
CA GLN A 252 -18.22 10.96 -15.01
C GLN A 252 -16.71 10.66 -14.91
N ARG A 253 -16.29 9.40 -14.92
CA ARG A 253 -14.88 9.00 -14.91
C ARG A 253 -14.63 7.95 -15.98
N SER A 254 -13.52 8.12 -16.69
CA SER A 254 -13.04 7.06 -17.60
C SER A 254 -12.35 5.95 -16.81
N LEU A 255 -12.12 4.80 -17.45
CA LEU A 255 -11.33 3.73 -16.86
C LEU A 255 -9.88 4.14 -16.60
N MET A 256 -9.35 5.10 -17.38
CA MET A 256 -8.03 5.69 -17.15
C MET A 256 -7.89 6.27 -15.74
N PHE A 257 -8.96 6.81 -15.14
CA PHE A 257 -8.93 7.32 -13.76
C PHE A 257 -8.55 6.22 -12.76
N MET A 258 -9.12 5.03 -12.89
CA MET A 258 -8.84 3.92 -11.97
C MET A 258 -7.42 3.38 -12.17
N TRP A 259 -6.99 3.16 -13.43
CA TRP A 259 -5.67 2.60 -13.72
C TRP A 259 -4.53 3.59 -13.46
N TRP A 260 -4.77 4.90 -13.55
CA TRP A 260 -3.84 5.90 -13.04
C TRP A 260 -3.70 5.79 -11.53
N GLY A 261 -4.81 5.71 -10.79
CA GLY A 261 -4.80 5.50 -9.34
C GLY A 261 -3.97 4.29 -8.94
N GLN A 262 -4.14 3.16 -9.61
CA GLN A 262 -3.34 1.95 -9.35
C GLN A 262 -1.86 2.13 -9.72
N SER A 263 -1.55 2.84 -10.81
CA SER A 263 -0.16 3.13 -11.18
C SER A 263 0.54 4.00 -10.13
N ILE A 264 -0.18 4.95 -9.53
CA ILE A 264 0.32 5.80 -8.45
C ILE A 264 0.46 5.04 -7.12
N ASP A 265 -0.48 4.15 -6.78
CA ASP A 265 -0.37 3.23 -5.63
C ASP A 265 0.94 2.45 -5.70
N HIS A 266 1.24 1.91 -6.89
CA HIS A 266 2.45 1.15 -7.17
C HIS A 266 3.75 1.98 -7.27
N ASP A 267 3.67 3.31 -7.23
CA ASP A 267 4.84 4.20 -7.10
C ASP A 267 5.12 4.52 -5.63
N LEU A 268 4.09 4.47 -4.77
CA LEU A 268 4.17 4.94 -3.38
C LEU A 268 4.30 3.83 -2.35
N ASP A 269 3.61 2.71 -2.51
CA ASP A 269 3.66 1.63 -1.52
C ASP A 269 3.72 0.20 -2.05
N PHE A 270 4.55 -0.59 -1.39
CA PHE A 270 4.54 -2.03 -1.52
C PHE A 270 4.99 -2.69 -0.22
N SER A 271 4.03 -3.32 0.48
CA SER A 271 4.36 -4.28 1.54
C SER A 271 4.44 -5.70 0.96
N PRO A 272 5.64 -6.30 0.87
CA PRO A 272 5.82 -7.70 0.50
C PRO A 272 5.31 -8.63 1.62
N GLU A 273 5.18 -9.92 1.31
CA GLU A 273 4.89 -10.98 2.29
C GLU A 273 6.18 -11.57 2.82
N SER A 274 6.16 -12.05 4.08
CA SER A 274 7.32 -12.69 4.69
C SER A 274 7.58 -14.09 4.09
N PRO A 275 8.76 -14.36 3.51
CA PRO A 275 9.10 -15.67 2.92
C PRO A 275 9.25 -16.81 3.94
N SER A 276 9.59 -16.50 5.19
CA SER A 276 9.67 -17.50 6.27
C SER A 276 8.36 -18.27 6.47
N VAL A 277 7.26 -17.60 6.15
CA VAL A 277 5.88 -18.12 6.12
C VAL A 277 5.60 -18.95 4.88
N ALA A 278 6.13 -18.51 3.74
CA ALA A 278 5.91 -19.13 2.45
C ALA A 278 6.72 -20.43 2.28
N GLY A 279 7.85 -20.56 2.99
CA GLY A 279 8.71 -21.72 2.97
C GLY A 279 8.20 -22.89 3.79
N GLN A 280 7.46 -22.67 4.88
CA GLN A 280 6.82 -23.78 5.59
C GLN A 280 5.89 -24.52 4.62
N THR A 281 6.02 -25.85 4.55
CA THR A 281 5.11 -26.78 3.91
C THR A 281 3.74 -26.75 4.60
N VAL A 282 3.11 -25.58 4.64
CA VAL A 282 1.66 -25.50 4.77
C VAL A 282 1.15 -26.02 3.44
N THR A 283 0.96 -27.33 3.38
CA THR A 283 0.15 -27.93 2.33
C THR A 283 -1.13 -27.09 2.24
N PRO A 284 -1.59 -26.70 1.04
CA PRO A 284 -2.86 -25.98 0.85
C PRO A 284 -4.09 -26.69 1.47
N ALA A 285 -3.90 -27.88 2.04
CA ALA A 285 -4.92 -28.78 2.53
C ALA A 285 -5.29 -28.59 4.02
N VAL A 286 -4.54 -27.80 4.80
CA VAL A 286 -4.83 -27.65 6.24
C VAL A 286 -5.00 -26.17 6.61
N CYS A 287 -6.24 -25.74 6.83
CA CYS A 287 -6.61 -24.48 7.48
C CYS A 287 -6.27 -24.46 8.97
N ALA A 288 -5.15 -25.08 9.36
CA ALA A 288 -4.70 -25.12 10.73
C ALA A 288 -4.30 -23.70 11.15
N PRO A 289 -4.60 -23.30 12.40
CA PRO A 289 -4.03 -22.12 13.01
C PRO A 289 -2.54 -22.40 13.33
N SER A 290 -1.71 -22.70 12.33
CA SER A 290 -0.27 -22.72 12.54
C SER A 290 0.26 -21.29 12.37
N PRO A 291 1.21 -20.86 13.20
CA PRO A 291 1.99 -19.68 12.91
C PRO A 291 2.53 -19.79 11.48
N PRO A 292 2.37 -18.74 10.66
CA PRO A 292 2.12 -17.36 11.07
C PRO A 292 0.80 -16.75 10.54
N CYS A 293 -0.23 -17.52 10.14
CA CYS A 293 -1.54 -16.97 9.69
C CYS A 293 -2.74 -17.91 9.98
N PRO A 294 -3.89 -17.44 10.52
CA PRO A 294 -5.16 -18.13 10.36
C PRO A 294 -5.72 -17.66 9.02
N GLN A 295 -5.63 -18.50 8.00
CA GLN A 295 -6.21 -18.21 6.69
C GLN A 295 -7.71 -17.82 6.83
N PRO A 296 -8.23 -16.81 6.11
CA PRO A 296 -9.64 -16.45 6.16
C PRO A 296 -10.56 -17.66 6.03
N ARG A 297 -11.24 -18.01 7.13
CA ARG A 297 -12.12 -19.18 7.19
C ARG A 297 -13.38 -18.96 6.37
N ILE A 298 -13.91 -20.07 5.85
CA ILE A 298 -15.14 -20.11 5.08
C ILE A 298 -16.35 -20.11 6.05
N PRO A 299 -17.29 -19.16 5.93
CA PRO A 299 -18.47 -19.12 6.80
C PRO A 299 -19.43 -20.30 6.54
N PRO A 300 -20.29 -20.69 7.49
CA PRO A 300 -21.14 -21.88 7.34
C PRO A 300 -22.15 -21.82 6.18
N ASN A 301 -22.62 -20.63 5.80
CA ASN A 301 -23.58 -20.44 4.70
C ASN A 301 -22.88 -19.85 3.46
N GLU A 302 -21.70 -20.38 3.10
CA GLU A 302 -20.96 -19.92 1.94
C GLU A 302 -21.59 -20.49 0.64
N PRO A 303 -21.95 -19.62 -0.32
CA PRO A 303 -22.74 -20.01 -1.51
C PRO A 303 -21.94 -20.64 -2.67
N ARG A 304 -20.60 -20.67 -2.64
CA ARG A 304 -19.69 -21.05 -3.74
C ARG A 304 -18.61 -22.05 -3.33
N ILE A 305 -18.04 -21.91 -2.14
CA ILE A 305 -17.03 -22.78 -1.53
C ILE A 305 -17.78 -23.75 -0.62
N THR A 306 -18.10 -24.92 -1.19
CA THR A 306 -18.88 -25.96 -0.51
C THR A 306 -18.07 -26.71 0.55
N ASN A 307 -16.74 -26.76 0.40
CA ASN A 307 -15.85 -27.38 1.38
C ASN A 307 -15.56 -26.42 2.55
N ARG A 308 -16.20 -26.65 3.69
CA ARG A 308 -16.01 -25.84 4.91
C ARG A 308 -14.64 -26.02 5.60
N ARG A 309 -13.88 -27.04 5.20
CA ARG A 309 -12.50 -27.24 5.69
C ARG A 309 -11.48 -26.43 4.89
N ASP A 310 -11.94 -25.72 3.86
CA ASP A 310 -11.12 -24.84 3.02
C ASP A 310 -11.01 -23.43 3.65
N CYS A 311 -10.12 -22.61 3.10
CA CYS A 311 -9.84 -21.24 3.53
C CYS A 311 -9.19 -20.45 2.39
N LEU A 312 -9.29 -19.12 2.44
CA LEU A 312 -8.62 -18.29 1.44
C LEU A 312 -7.12 -18.19 1.76
N PRO A 313 -6.21 -18.40 0.81
CA PRO A 313 -4.79 -18.24 1.10
C PRO A 313 -4.47 -16.80 1.47
N PHE A 314 -3.71 -16.65 2.54
CA PHE A 314 -3.30 -15.35 3.06
C PHE A 314 -1.96 -15.49 3.76
N PHE A 315 -1.05 -14.57 3.46
CA PHE A 315 0.23 -14.46 4.14
C PHE A 315 0.36 -13.05 4.71
N ARG A 316 0.91 -12.96 5.93
CA ARG A 316 1.15 -11.67 6.58
C ARG A 316 2.23 -10.87 5.84
N SER A 317 2.03 -9.56 5.84
CA SER A 317 2.97 -8.59 5.34
C SER A 317 4.24 -8.61 6.18
N ALA A 318 5.38 -8.50 5.49
CA ALA A 318 6.68 -8.52 6.12
C ALA A 318 6.85 -7.35 7.11
N ALA A 319 7.53 -7.64 8.21
CA ALA A 319 7.90 -6.63 9.19
C ALA A 319 9.06 -5.76 8.67
N ALA A 320 9.21 -4.58 9.25
CA ALA A 320 10.39 -3.73 9.16
C ALA A 320 11.23 -3.87 10.44
N CYS A 321 12.54 -3.65 10.31
CA CYS A 321 13.39 -3.43 11.48
C CYS A 321 13.05 -2.06 12.08
N GLN A 322 12.67 -2.02 13.35
CA GLN A 322 12.42 -0.77 14.06
C GLN A 322 13.05 -0.83 15.45
N ARG A 323 13.81 0.22 15.80
CA ARG A 323 14.33 0.40 17.16
C ARG A 323 13.19 0.74 18.14
N GLY A 324 13.30 0.24 19.36
CA GLY A 324 12.38 0.56 20.46
C GLY A 324 11.42 -0.59 20.77
N ARG A 325 10.18 -0.24 21.13
CA ARG A 325 9.16 -1.24 21.51
C ARG A 325 8.89 -2.19 20.34
N ALA A 326 8.84 -3.49 20.63
CA ALA A 326 8.65 -4.58 19.67
C ALA A 326 7.30 -4.60 18.91
N VAL A 327 6.53 -3.51 18.94
CA VAL A 327 5.27 -3.45 18.18
C VAL A 327 5.62 -3.61 16.71
N GLN A 328 5.01 -4.60 16.06
CA GLN A 328 5.32 -4.95 14.68
C GLN A 328 4.89 -3.81 13.74
N GLU A 329 5.80 -3.46 12.84
CA GLU A 329 5.63 -2.41 11.83
C GLU A 329 5.90 -3.01 10.47
N GLN A 330 5.10 -2.63 9.47
CA GLN A 330 5.18 -3.21 8.13
C GLN A 330 6.13 -2.39 7.28
N ILE A 331 6.92 -3.09 6.46
CA ILE A 331 7.86 -2.46 5.56
C ILE A 331 7.15 -1.88 4.33
N ASN A 332 7.61 -0.71 3.88
CA ASN A 332 7.40 -0.22 2.52
C ASN A 332 8.67 -0.49 1.71
N ALA A 333 8.57 -1.30 0.67
CA ALA A 333 9.67 -1.64 -0.22
C ALA A 333 9.94 -0.56 -1.29
N LEU A 334 9.05 0.43 -1.44
CA LEU A 334 9.18 1.53 -2.40
C LEU A 334 9.59 2.83 -1.72
N THR A 335 10.05 3.80 -2.51
CA THR A 335 10.22 5.17 -2.03
C THR A 335 8.84 5.77 -1.72
N SER A 336 8.77 6.74 -0.81
CA SER A 336 7.49 7.40 -0.51
C SER A 336 7.17 8.58 -1.44
N PHE A 337 7.96 8.78 -2.49
CA PHE A 337 7.88 9.93 -3.38
C PHE A 337 7.28 9.53 -4.72
N LEU A 338 6.55 10.45 -5.37
CA LEU A 338 6.17 10.30 -6.77
C LEU A 338 7.37 10.61 -7.65
N ASP A 339 8.18 9.60 -7.93
CA ASP A 339 9.41 9.74 -8.70
C ASP A 339 9.52 8.73 -9.86
N GLY A 340 8.55 7.83 -10.01
CA GLY A 340 8.54 6.83 -11.06
C GLY A 340 9.72 5.86 -10.99
N ARG A 341 10.33 5.66 -9.82
CA ARG A 341 11.47 4.76 -9.62
C ARG A 341 11.12 3.66 -8.63
N GLU A 342 11.59 2.47 -8.92
CA GLU A 342 11.67 1.40 -7.92
C GLU A 342 13.14 0.99 -7.78
N ALA A 343 13.65 0.98 -6.55
CA ALA A 343 15.07 0.75 -6.31
C ALA A 343 15.58 -0.59 -6.86
N ALA A 344 14.81 -1.67 -6.66
CA ALA A 344 15.15 -3.00 -7.12
C ALA A 344 15.18 -3.12 -8.67
N MET A 345 14.45 -2.24 -9.37
CA MET A 345 14.28 -2.31 -10.83
C MET A 345 15.07 -1.24 -11.57
N ALA A 346 15.30 -0.06 -10.99
CA ALA A 346 15.99 1.05 -11.65
C ALA A 346 17.37 0.65 -12.19
N GLN A 347 18.14 -0.13 -11.42
CA GLN A 347 19.45 -0.63 -11.86
C GLN A 347 19.35 -1.73 -12.93
N ARG A 348 18.29 -2.54 -12.92
CA ARG A 348 18.09 -3.65 -13.87
C ARG A 348 17.54 -3.19 -15.21
N LEU A 349 16.74 -2.13 -15.18
CA LEU A 349 16.08 -1.57 -16.37
C LEU A 349 16.96 -0.55 -17.09
N TRP A 350 17.99 0.01 -16.45
CA TRP A 350 18.92 0.90 -17.14
C TRP A 350 19.87 0.10 -18.05
N ASP A 351 19.76 0.33 -19.36
CA ASP A 351 20.65 -0.27 -20.37
C ASP A 351 22.00 0.45 -20.41
N ARG A 352 22.90 0.02 -19.51
CA ARG A 352 24.29 0.49 -19.44
C ARG A 352 25.14 0.06 -20.65
N ASN A 353 24.74 -0.98 -21.38
CA ASN A 353 25.50 -1.47 -22.54
C ASN A 353 25.35 -0.52 -23.72
N SER A 354 24.18 0.13 -23.85
CA SER A 354 23.95 1.10 -24.91
C SER A 354 24.87 2.32 -24.84
N GLN A 355 25.29 2.72 -23.63
CA GLN A 355 25.92 4.03 -23.35
C GLN A 355 25.10 5.20 -23.91
N LYS A 356 23.76 5.06 -23.96
CA LYS A 356 22.84 6.09 -24.48
C LYS A 356 21.93 6.71 -23.41
N GLY A 357 21.98 6.20 -22.18
CA GLY A 357 21.08 6.62 -21.10
C GLY A 357 19.66 6.06 -21.23
N LEU A 358 19.44 5.03 -22.05
CA LEU A 358 18.11 4.43 -22.31
C LEU A 358 17.72 3.40 -21.25
N LEU A 359 16.41 3.16 -21.13
CA LEU A 359 15.90 1.94 -20.50
C LEU A 359 15.97 0.77 -21.48
N ALA A 360 16.24 -0.42 -20.96
CA ALA A 360 16.25 -1.67 -21.69
C ALA A 360 14.87 -1.98 -22.28
N VAL A 361 14.85 -2.59 -23.45
CA VAL A 361 13.63 -2.85 -24.24
C VAL A 361 13.56 -4.32 -24.64
N ASN A 362 12.39 -4.74 -25.12
CA ASN A 362 12.22 -6.06 -25.70
C ASN A 362 12.94 -6.15 -27.06
N HIS A 363 13.77 -7.18 -27.24
CA HIS A 363 14.45 -7.43 -28.52
C HIS A 363 13.71 -8.43 -29.40
N ASN A 364 12.72 -9.15 -28.85
CA ASN A 364 12.02 -10.21 -29.57
C ASN A 364 10.74 -9.70 -30.24
N PHE A 365 10.10 -8.70 -29.64
CA PHE A 365 8.82 -8.17 -30.11
C PHE A 365 8.81 -6.64 -30.07
N THR A 366 8.08 -6.05 -31.02
CA THR A 366 7.77 -4.61 -31.07
C THR A 366 6.28 -4.41 -31.35
N ASP A 367 5.72 -3.27 -30.94
CA ASP A 367 4.38 -2.83 -31.34
C ASP A 367 4.51 -1.94 -32.57
N ARG A 368 4.52 -2.54 -33.77
CA ARG A 368 4.64 -1.82 -35.04
C ARG A 368 5.82 -0.84 -35.05
N GLY A 369 6.99 -1.33 -34.59
CA GLY A 369 8.22 -0.53 -34.48
C GLY A 369 8.39 0.23 -33.16
N ARG A 370 7.40 0.21 -32.26
CA ARG A 370 7.51 0.79 -30.91
C ARG A 370 7.96 -0.24 -29.88
N GLU A 371 8.67 0.25 -28.86
CA GLU A 371 9.35 -0.58 -27.86
C GLU A 371 8.35 -1.21 -26.88
N TYR A 372 8.55 -2.49 -26.55
CA TYR A 372 7.94 -3.11 -25.38
C TYR A 372 8.93 -3.16 -24.21
N MET A 373 8.40 -3.36 -23.01
CA MET A 373 9.21 -3.69 -21.84
C MET A 373 9.99 -5.00 -22.05
N PRO A 374 11.20 -5.12 -21.48
CA PRO A 374 11.97 -6.36 -21.55
C PRO A 374 11.23 -7.48 -20.80
N PHE A 375 11.51 -8.73 -21.13
CA PHE A 375 10.95 -9.86 -20.40
C PHE A 375 11.74 -10.15 -19.12
N GLY A 376 11.03 -10.64 -18.11
CA GLY A 376 11.63 -11.28 -16.95
C GLY A 376 12.30 -12.61 -17.30
N PRO A 377 13.02 -13.23 -16.34
CA PRO A 377 13.67 -14.51 -16.56
C PRO A 377 12.65 -15.60 -16.91
N MET A 378 12.91 -16.38 -17.97
CA MET A 378 12.05 -17.45 -18.48
C MET A 378 12.00 -18.69 -17.57
N ARG A 379 11.63 -18.54 -16.29
CA ARG A 379 11.50 -19.67 -15.35
C ARG A 379 10.32 -19.48 -14.41
N LYS A 380 9.31 -20.34 -14.58
CA LYS A 380 8.22 -20.57 -13.61
C LYS A 380 7.43 -19.29 -13.25
N GLU A 381 7.04 -18.50 -14.26
CA GLU A 381 6.25 -17.27 -14.06
C GLU A 381 4.76 -17.46 -14.37
N PRO A 382 3.85 -16.70 -13.73
CA PRO A 382 2.41 -16.74 -14.02
C PRO A 382 2.06 -16.45 -15.47
N CYS A 383 2.76 -15.52 -16.12
CA CYS A 383 2.51 -15.17 -17.51
C CYS A 383 2.81 -16.32 -18.47
N LEU A 384 3.88 -17.09 -18.22
CA LEU A 384 4.18 -18.29 -19.00
C LEU A 384 3.03 -19.29 -18.92
N LYS A 385 2.46 -19.51 -17.73
CA LYS A 385 1.31 -20.40 -17.57
C LYS A 385 0.04 -19.84 -18.24
N ALA A 386 -0.24 -18.55 -18.07
CA ALA A 386 -1.38 -17.89 -18.70
C ALA A 386 -1.28 -17.87 -20.24
N SER A 387 -0.06 -17.88 -20.79
CA SER A 387 0.21 -17.88 -22.23
C SER A 387 0.10 -19.25 -22.89
N GLY A 388 0.13 -20.35 -22.11
CA GLY A 388 0.08 -21.71 -22.65
C GLY A 388 1.12 -21.94 -23.74
N ALA A 389 0.67 -22.27 -24.95
CA ALA A 389 1.53 -22.53 -26.10
C ALA A 389 2.31 -21.30 -26.59
N ALA A 390 1.82 -20.07 -26.33
CA ALA A 390 2.50 -18.84 -26.74
C ALA A 390 3.82 -18.60 -25.99
N ARG A 391 4.00 -19.22 -24.81
CA ARG A 391 5.24 -19.16 -24.00
C ARG A 391 5.79 -17.74 -23.79
N ILE A 392 4.92 -16.76 -23.59
CA ILE A 392 5.29 -15.36 -23.37
C ILE A 392 5.55 -15.12 -21.87
N PRO A 393 6.77 -14.69 -21.48
CA PRO A 393 7.10 -14.37 -20.08
C PRO A 393 6.42 -13.11 -19.57
N CYS A 394 6.52 -12.86 -18.27
CA CYS A 394 6.08 -11.58 -17.72
C CYS A 394 7.02 -10.46 -18.17
N PHE A 395 6.49 -9.23 -18.26
CA PHE A 395 7.32 -8.06 -18.46
C PHE A 395 8.07 -7.71 -17.18
N LEU A 396 9.34 -7.33 -17.35
CA LEU A 396 10.16 -6.73 -16.32
C LEU A 396 9.93 -5.21 -16.33
N ALA A 397 9.43 -4.67 -15.23
CA ALA A 397 9.17 -3.24 -15.07
C ALA A 397 9.27 -2.84 -13.59
N ARG A 398 9.19 -1.53 -13.32
CA ARG A 398 8.89 -1.03 -11.96
C ARG A 398 7.51 -1.50 -11.51
N GLY A 399 7.36 -1.73 -10.21
CA GLY A 399 6.13 -2.17 -9.55
C GLY A 399 5.61 -3.52 -10.07
N ARG A 400 4.37 -3.81 -9.68
CA ARG A 400 3.65 -5.02 -10.15
C ARG A 400 2.97 -4.72 -11.49
N SER A 401 3.74 -4.67 -12.58
CA SER A 401 3.22 -4.31 -13.92
C SER A 401 2.43 -5.42 -14.62
N SER A 402 2.86 -6.67 -14.50
CA SER A 402 2.34 -7.82 -15.25
C SER A 402 1.02 -8.46 -14.78
N PRO A 403 0.49 -8.26 -13.55
CA PRO A 403 -0.78 -8.87 -13.16
C PRO A 403 -1.97 -8.45 -14.01
N SER A 404 -1.97 -7.23 -14.56
CA SER A 404 -3.04 -6.73 -15.44
C SER A 404 -2.46 -6.22 -16.76
N PRO A 405 -2.97 -6.65 -17.92
CA PRO A 405 -2.56 -6.13 -19.21
C PRO A 405 -2.72 -4.60 -19.33
N ARG A 406 -3.77 -4.02 -18.73
CA ARG A 406 -3.99 -2.57 -18.73
C ARG A 406 -2.91 -1.82 -17.95
N LEU A 407 -2.48 -2.38 -16.82
CA LEU A 407 -1.37 -1.82 -16.06
C LEU A 407 -0.05 -1.98 -16.81
N ALA A 408 0.22 -3.15 -17.40
CA ALA A 408 1.38 -3.35 -18.26
C ALA A 408 1.44 -2.32 -19.40
N CYS A 409 0.31 -1.97 -20.02
CA CYS A 409 0.26 -0.92 -21.04
C CYS A 409 0.69 0.45 -20.49
N MET A 410 0.26 0.82 -19.27
CA MET A 410 0.71 2.06 -18.62
C MET A 410 2.22 2.06 -18.34
N HIS A 411 2.78 0.93 -17.90
CA HIS A 411 4.22 0.81 -17.68
C HIS A 411 5.03 0.86 -18.99
N THR A 412 4.55 0.23 -20.06
CA THR A 412 5.15 0.36 -21.40
C THR A 412 5.14 1.83 -21.85
N LEU A 413 4.05 2.55 -21.63
CA LEU A 413 3.94 3.97 -21.98
C LEU A 413 4.99 4.82 -21.25
N PHE A 414 5.20 4.60 -19.95
CA PHE A 414 6.23 5.32 -19.19
C PHE A 414 7.65 4.99 -19.63
N LEU A 415 7.91 3.74 -20.04
CA LEU A 415 9.20 3.35 -20.60
C LEU A 415 9.45 4.06 -21.93
N GLN A 416 8.45 4.06 -22.82
CA GLN A 416 8.55 4.71 -24.13
C GLN A 416 8.78 6.22 -23.95
N GLU A 417 8.06 6.87 -23.02
CA GLU A 417 8.26 8.30 -22.74
C GLU A 417 9.66 8.60 -22.22
N HIS A 418 10.22 7.76 -21.34
CA HIS A 418 11.60 7.92 -20.90
C HIS A 418 12.58 7.88 -22.09
N ASN A 419 12.47 6.86 -22.95
CA ASN A 419 13.38 6.71 -24.09
C ASN A 419 13.19 7.82 -25.14
N CYS A 420 11.95 8.28 -25.33
CA CYS A 420 11.62 9.46 -26.13
C CYS A 420 12.34 10.72 -25.60
N LEU A 421 12.26 10.97 -24.28
CA LEU A 421 12.95 12.08 -23.62
C LEU A 421 14.46 11.98 -23.78
N VAL A 422 15.06 10.81 -23.57
CA VAL A 422 16.50 10.58 -23.77
C VAL A 422 16.93 10.92 -25.20
N GLY A 423 16.19 10.44 -26.20
CA GLY A 423 16.47 10.70 -27.61
C GLY A 423 16.50 12.21 -27.90
N LYS A 424 15.48 12.93 -27.45
CA LYS A 424 15.38 14.38 -27.65
C LYS A 424 16.45 15.16 -26.88
N LEU A 425 16.71 14.80 -25.62
CA LEU A 425 17.73 15.42 -24.78
C LEU A 425 19.13 15.23 -25.37
N ARG A 426 19.41 14.06 -25.95
CA ARG A 426 20.67 13.78 -26.64
C ARG A 426 20.86 14.63 -27.88
N SER A 427 19.79 14.82 -28.67
CA SER A 427 19.83 15.70 -29.83
C SER A 427 20.06 17.16 -29.45
N LEU A 428 19.45 17.62 -28.35
CA LEU A 428 19.63 18.99 -27.83
C LEU A 428 20.98 19.20 -27.16
N ASN A 429 21.50 18.19 -26.47
CA ASN A 429 22.74 18.23 -25.71
C ASN A 429 23.68 17.08 -26.13
N PRO A 430 24.32 17.15 -27.31
CA PRO A 430 25.19 16.06 -27.80
C PRO A 430 26.42 15.77 -26.93
N HIS A 431 26.77 16.70 -26.03
CA HIS A 431 27.91 16.60 -25.11
C HIS A 431 27.57 15.88 -23.80
N TRP A 432 26.29 15.57 -23.54
CA TRP A 432 25.89 14.86 -22.33
C TRP A 432 26.25 13.37 -22.39
N ASN A 433 26.76 12.86 -21.27
CA ASN A 433 26.96 11.42 -21.10
C ASN A 433 25.65 10.69 -20.79
N ASP A 434 25.72 9.37 -20.81
CA ASP A 434 24.58 8.47 -20.59
C ASP A 434 23.94 8.62 -19.20
N GLU A 435 24.75 8.76 -18.14
CA GLU A 435 24.24 9.01 -16.78
C GLU A 435 23.43 10.32 -16.73
N ARG A 436 23.94 11.42 -17.29
CA ARG A 436 23.23 12.71 -17.30
C ARG A 436 21.93 12.59 -18.08
N LEU A 437 21.94 11.94 -19.25
CA LEU A 437 20.75 11.70 -20.07
C LEU A 437 19.68 10.91 -19.30
N TYR A 438 20.08 9.81 -18.66
CA TYR A 438 19.18 8.99 -17.84
C TYR A 438 18.58 9.79 -16.68
N GLN A 439 19.42 10.51 -15.92
CA GLN A 439 18.95 11.26 -14.76
C GLN A 439 18.00 12.40 -15.13
N GLU A 440 18.29 13.15 -16.21
CA GLU A 440 17.43 14.24 -16.67
C GLU A 440 16.10 13.73 -17.24
N ALA A 441 16.13 12.68 -18.08
CA ALA A 441 14.90 12.05 -18.58
C ALA A 441 14.02 11.54 -17.43
N GLN A 442 14.61 10.84 -16.46
CA GLN A 442 13.89 10.33 -15.31
C GLN A 442 13.39 11.45 -14.37
N LYS A 443 14.12 12.55 -14.24
CA LYS A 443 13.69 13.75 -13.49
C LYS A 443 12.48 14.40 -14.15
N VAL A 444 12.48 14.54 -15.48
CA VAL A 444 11.34 15.06 -16.25
C VAL A 444 10.13 14.13 -16.15
N LEU A 445 10.32 12.82 -16.32
CA LEU A 445 9.24 11.83 -16.18
C LEU A 445 8.61 11.85 -14.77
N GLY A 446 9.43 11.94 -13.72
CA GLY A 446 8.94 12.10 -12.35
C GLY A 446 8.09 13.37 -12.19
N ALA A 447 8.51 14.50 -12.78
CA ALA A 447 7.73 15.73 -12.78
C ALA A 447 6.39 15.58 -13.54
N MET A 448 6.37 14.89 -14.67
CA MET A 448 5.13 14.60 -15.41
C MET A 448 4.13 13.80 -14.55
N ILE A 449 4.60 12.76 -13.86
CA ILE A 449 3.78 11.95 -12.93
C ILE A 449 3.24 12.82 -11.79
N GLN A 450 4.07 13.67 -11.19
CA GLN A 450 3.66 14.63 -10.17
C GLN A 450 2.57 15.59 -10.68
N ILE A 451 2.77 16.18 -11.85
CA ILE A 451 1.84 17.15 -12.42
C ILE A 451 0.49 16.50 -12.73
N ILE A 452 0.46 15.38 -13.45
CA ILE A 452 -0.79 14.69 -13.81
C ILE A 452 -1.52 14.26 -12.54
N THR A 453 -0.79 13.74 -11.54
CA THR A 453 -1.40 13.28 -10.29
C THR A 453 -2.06 14.42 -9.52
N TYR A 454 -1.36 15.54 -9.29
CA TYR A 454 -1.90 16.63 -8.46
C TYR A 454 -2.87 17.55 -9.19
N ARG A 455 -2.64 17.80 -10.49
CA ARG A 455 -3.46 18.71 -11.28
C ARG A 455 -4.75 18.02 -11.74
N ASP A 456 -4.61 16.81 -12.30
CA ASP A 456 -5.68 16.19 -13.10
C ASP A 456 -6.40 15.06 -12.34
N TYR A 457 -5.68 14.29 -11.51
CA TYR A 457 -6.26 13.12 -10.82
C TYR A 457 -6.83 13.45 -9.44
N LEU A 458 -6.03 14.04 -8.54
CA LEU A 458 -6.42 14.25 -7.14
C LEU A 458 -7.60 15.22 -6.97
N SER A 459 -7.72 16.20 -7.87
CA SER A 459 -8.87 17.13 -7.89
C SER A 459 -10.18 16.37 -8.16
N LEU A 460 -10.15 15.39 -9.06
CA LEU A 460 -11.29 14.52 -9.39
C LEU A 460 -11.54 13.44 -8.34
N LEU A 461 -10.53 13.01 -7.60
CA LEU A 461 -10.67 12.05 -6.51
C LEU A 461 -11.27 12.71 -5.25
N LEU A 462 -10.70 13.83 -4.81
CA LEU A 462 -11.05 14.53 -3.57
C LEU A 462 -12.18 15.55 -3.73
N GLY A 463 -12.55 15.90 -4.96
CA GLY A 463 -13.66 16.79 -5.28
C GLY A 463 -13.56 18.12 -4.56
N CYS A 464 -14.67 18.57 -3.97
CA CYS A 464 -14.75 19.84 -3.25
C CYS A 464 -13.80 19.94 -2.04
N ARG A 465 -13.24 18.83 -1.55
CA ARG A 465 -12.28 18.83 -0.44
C ARG A 465 -10.84 19.03 -0.87
N PHE A 466 -10.52 18.95 -2.17
CA PHE A 466 -9.15 19.01 -2.69
C PHE A 466 -8.37 20.22 -2.17
N HIS A 467 -8.86 21.45 -2.37
CA HIS A 467 -8.15 22.67 -1.96
C HIS A 467 -8.00 22.83 -0.44
N ARG A 468 -8.91 22.25 0.35
CA ARG A 468 -8.82 22.28 1.82
C ARG A 468 -7.76 21.30 2.33
N LEU A 469 -7.68 20.12 1.72
CA LEU A 469 -6.77 19.05 2.15
C LEU A 469 -5.37 19.23 1.59
N ILE A 470 -5.28 19.69 0.35
CA ILE A 470 -4.06 19.95 -0.41
C ILE A 470 -4.07 21.43 -0.82
N PRO A 471 -3.75 22.36 0.11
CA PRO A 471 -3.68 23.78 -0.21
C PRO A 471 -2.55 24.05 -1.21
N ARG A 472 -2.48 25.27 -1.76
CA ARG A 472 -1.37 25.67 -2.65
C ARG A 472 -0.01 25.41 -1.99
N CYS A 473 0.92 24.88 -2.76
CA CYS A 473 2.27 24.58 -2.28
C CYS A 473 2.95 25.86 -1.79
N ARG A 474 3.58 25.81 -0.61
CA ARG A 474 4.34 26.91 0.00
C ARG A 474 5.86 26.70 -0.11
N GLY A 475 6.28 25.68 -0.86
CA GLY A 475 7.65 25.21 -0.93
C GLY A 475 7.93 24.03 0.00
N TYR A 476 9.16 23.53 -0.07
CA TYR A 476 9.66 22.41 0.72
C TYR A 476 9.68 22.73 2.22
N ASN A 477 9.17 21.80 3.03
CA ASN A 477 9.27 21.81 4.48
C ASN A 477 9.98 20.54 4.96
N GLU A 478 11.24 20.70 5.37
CA GLU A 478 12.09 19.61 5.87
C GLU A 478 11.59 18.98 7.19
N SER A 479 10.68 19.63 7.91
CA SER A 479 10.07 19.03 9.12
C SER A 479 8.86 18.14 8.82
N MET A 480 8.40 18.07 7.56
CA MET A 480 7.28 17.20 7.18
C MET A 480 7.73 15.74 7.09
N ASP A 481 6.93 14.84 7.69
CA ASP A 481 7.10 13.40 7.51
C ASP A 481 6.55 12.96 6.15
N SER A 482 7.46 12.72 5.21
CA SER A 482 7.17 12.31 3.83
C SER A 482 6.95 10.80 3.67
N ARG A 483 7.03 10.00 4.74
CA ARG A 483 6.78 8.56 4.65
C ARG A 483 5.33 8.27 4.30
N ILE A 484 5.11 7.22 3.51
CA ILE A 484 3.76 6.65 3.35
C ILE A 484 3.31 6.06 4.69
N SER A 485 2.11 6.45 5.10
CA SER A 485 1.49 5.93 6.30
C SER A 485 0.87 4.57 6.06
N ASN A 486 0.85 3.75 7.10
CA ASN A 486 0.25 2.43 7.04
C ASN A 486 -1.24 2.52 6.65
N VAL A 487 -1.94 3.54 7.17
CA VAL A 487 -3.35 3.78 6.81
C VAL A 487 -3.57 4.15 5.35
N PHE A 488 -2.63 4.86 4.73
CA PHE A 488 -2.74 5.21 3.32
C PHE A 488 -2.70 3.96 2.42
N ALA A 489 -1.81 3.01 2.72
CA ALA A 489 -1.66 1.77 1.94
C ALA A 489 -2.93 0.89 1.89
N LEU A 490 -3.91 1.16 2.77
CA LEU A 490 -5.26 0.59 2.66
C LEU A 490 -6.29 1.60 2.13
N ALA A 491 -6.20 2.87 2.51
CA ALA A 491 -7.13 3.91 2.07
C ALA A 491 -7.14 4.09 0.53
N PHE A 492 -5.96 4.08 -0.08
CA PHE A 492 -5.80 4.29 -1.51
C PHE A 492 -6.29 3.10 -2.36
N ARG A 493 -6.48 1.93 -1.72
CA ARG A 493 -7.14 0.74 -2.31
C ARG A 493 -8.65 0.86 -2.44
N SER A 494 -9.25 2.01 -2.12
CA SER A 494 -10.66 2.30 -2.43
C SER A 494 -10.96 2.17 -3.93
N ALA A 495 -9.97 2.42 -4.79
CA ALA A 495 -10.09 2.26 -6.24
C ALA A 495 -10.44 0.83 -6.68
N HIS A 496 -10.20 -0.19 -5.85
CA HIS A 496 -10.60 -1.56 -6.15
C HIS A 496 -12.13 -1.70 -6.33
N ALA A 497 -12.93 -0.82 -5.70
CA ALA A 497 -14.38 -0.81 -5.89
C ALA A 497 -14.81 -0.31 -7.28
N SER A 498 -13.88 0.22 -8.08
CA SER A 498 -14.13 0.82 -9.40
C SER A 498 -13.54 -0.01 -10.56
N VAL A 499 -13.09 -1.24 -10.31
CA VAL A 499 -12.48 -2.11 -11.33
C VAL A 499 -13.56 -2.88 -12.10
N PRO A 500 -13.82 -2.61 -13.40
CA PRO A 500 -14.83 -3.37 -14.17
C PRO A 500 -14.43 -4.85 -14.29
N PRO A 501 -15.38 -5.80 -14.41
CA PRO A 501 -15.08 -7.23 -14.47
C PRO A 501 -14.77 -7.69 -15.88
N THR A 502 -14.71 -6.78 -16.85
CA THR A 502 -14.36 -7.07 -18.24
C THR A 502 -13.25 -6.15 -18.74
N VAL A 503 -12.59 -6.62 -19.79
CA VAL A 503 -11.50 -5.97 -20.51
C VAL A 503 -11.91 -5.89 -21.97
N GLY A 504 -12.11 -4.66 -22.46
CA GLY A 504 -12.41 -4.39 -23.85
C GLY A 504 -11.15 -3.98 -24.64
N HIS A 505 -11.20 -4.20 -25.95
CA HIS A 505 -10.22 -3.73 -26.93
C HIS A 505 -10.93 -2.91 -27.98
N LEU A 506 -10.41 -1.72 -28.29
CA LEU A 506 -11.01 -0.82 -29.27
C LEU A 506 -10.09 -0.58 -30.47
N ASP A 507 -10.68 -0.59 -31.67
CA ASP A 507 -10.01 -0.26 -32.93
C ASP A 507 -9.70 1.25 -33.03
N GLU A 508 -9.10 1.67 -34.13
CA GLU A 508 -8.77 3.08 -34.41
C GLU A 508 -10.00 4.01 -34.49
N TYR A 509 -11.19 3.46 -34.70
CA TYR A 509 -12.48 4.16 -34.70
C TYR A 509 -13.21 4.05 -33.36
N TYR A 510 -12.54 3.55 -32.31
CA TYR A 510 -13.10 3.32 -30.98
C TYR A 510 -14.27 2.31 -30.96
N ARG A 511 -14.27 1.35 -31.88
CA ARG A 511 -15.25 0.26 -31.93
C ARG A 511 -14.66 -1.03 -31.33
N PRO A 512 -15.47 -1.87 -30.67
CA PRO A 512 -14.99 -3.15 -30.13
C PRO A 512 -14.36 -4.03 -31.21
N ILE A 513 -13.13 -4.51 -30.97
CA ILE A 513 -12.43 -5.46 -31.86
C ILE A 513 -12.87 -6.90 -31.57
N THR A 514 -13.01 -7.22 -30.30
CA THR A 514 -13.32 -8.55 -29.78
C THR A 514 -14.45 -8.46 -28.76
N PRO A 515 -15.17 -9.58 -28.52
CA PRO A 515 -16.04 -9.68 -27.36
C PRO A 515 -15.26 -9.41 -26.07
N GLU A 516 -15.94 -8.85 -25.08
CA GLU A 516 -15.35 -8.50 -23.79
C GLU A 516 -14.69 -9.72 -23.12
N ILE A 517 -13.43 -9.53 -22.72
CA ILE A 517 -12.66 -10.54 -22.00
C ILE A 517 -12.97 -10.40 -20.52
N GLN A 518 -13.38 -11.49 -19.87
CA GLN A 518 -13.60 -11.47 -18.43
C GLN A 518 -12.30 -11.18 -17.67
N LEU A 519 -12.36 -10.30 -16.67
CA LEU A 519 -11.20 -9.85 -15.90
C LEU A 519 -10.44 -11.04 -15.30
N ARG A 520 -11.13 -12.06 -14.78
CA ARG A 520 -10.48 -13.28 -14.26
C ARG A 520 -9.58 -13.99 -15.27
N THR A 521 -9.90 -13.96 -16.55
CA THR A 521 -9.10 -14.64 -17.58
C THR A 521 -8.04 -13.73 -18.19
N SER A 522 -8.06 -12.44 -17.84
CA SER A 522 -7.08 -11.44 -18.30
C SER A 522 -5.85 -11.30 -17.40
N PHE A 523 -5.90 -11.80 -16.16
CA PHE A 523 -4.76 -11.68 -15.25
C PHE A 523 -3.52 -12.40 -15.81
N PHE A 524 -2.37 -11.73 -15.78
CA PHE A 524 -1.09 -12.21 -16.32
C PHE A 524 -1.12 -12.56 -17.81
N ALA A 525 -2.18 -12.19 -18.54
CA ALA A 525 -2.33 -12.45 -19.96
C ALA A 525 -1.56 -11.41 -20.82
N VAL A 526 -0.30 -11.13 -20.47
CA VAL A 526 0.56 -10.19 -21.23
C VAL A 526 0.81 -10.65 -22.66
N TRP A 527 0.68 -11.96 -22.93
CA TRP A 527 0.70 -12.52 -24.28
C TRP A 527 -0.34 -11.88 -25.21
N ARG A 528 -1.49 -11.45 -24.66
CA ARG A 528 -2.52 -10.75 -25.44
C ARG A 528 -2.06 -9.39 -25.93
N ILE A 529 -1.19 -8.70 -25.18
CA ILE A 529 -0.59 -7.45 -25.66
C ILE A 529 0.27 -7.74 -26.90
N ILE A 530 1.11 -8.78 -26.81
CA ILE A 530 2.03 -9.14 -27.90
C ILE A 530 1.27 -9.66 -29.14
N GLN A 531 0.22 -10.46 -28.95
CA GLN A 531 -0.45 -11.18 -30.04
C GLN A 531 -1.75 -10.55 -30.53
N GLU A 532 -2.39 -9.68 -29.74
CA GLU A 532 -3.73 -9.12 -30.03
C GLU A 532 -3.69 -7.60 -30.22
N GLY A 533 -2.67 -7.08 -30.92
CA GLY A 533 -2.67 -5.71 -31.44
C GLY A 533 -1.99 -4.64 -30.58
N GLY A 534 -1.15 -5.04 -29.62
CA GLY A 534 -0.29 -4.12 -28.87
C GLY A 534 -0.98 -3.34 -27.76
N ILE A 535 -0.44 -2.17 -27.42
CA ILE A 535 -0.96 -1.37 -26.30
C ILE A 535 -2.10 -0.42 -26.70
N ASP A 536 -2.16 -0.04 -27.98
CA ASP A 536 -3.15 0.93 -28.47
C ASP A 536 -4.61 0.53 -28.17
N PRO A 537 -5.05 -0.72 -28.42
CA PRO A 537 -6.45 -1.09 -28.17
C PRO A 537 -6.83 -1.00 -26.70
N TYR A 538 -5.90 -1.30 -25.80
CA TYR A 538 -6.09 -1.15 -24.36
C TYR A 538 -6.18 0.33 -23.98
N LEU A 539 -5.26 1.16 -24.44
CA LEU A 539 -5.23 2.59 -24.11
C LEU A 539 -6.49 3.31 -24.65
N ARG A 540 -6.98 2.96 -25.85
CA ARG A 540 -8.27 3.45 -26.34
C ARG A 540 -9.43 3.03 -25.42
N SER A 541 -9.48 1.76 -25.01
CA SER A 541 -10.48 1.27 -24.06
C SER A 541 -10.43 2.01 -22.71
N LEU A 542 -9.24 2.39 -22.24
CA LEU A 542 -9.09 3.16 -21.01
C LEU A 542 -9.66 4.58 -21.12
N MET A 543 -9.57 5.19 -22.30
CA MET A 543 -10.04 6.56 -22.56
C MET A 543 -11.53 6.64 -22.89
N ALA A 544 -12.09 5.59 -23.48
CA ALA A 544 -13.46 5.54 -23.95
C ALA A 544 -14.47 5.36 -22.82
N ASP A 545 -15.61 6.04 -22.94
CA ASP A 545 -16.82 5.76 -22.17
C ASP A 545 -17.68 4.79 -22.97
N GLN A 546 -17.66 3.51 -22.62
CA GLN A 546 -18.65 2.57 -23.11
C GLN A 546 -19.31 1.93 -21.89
N LEU A 547 -20.65 1.85 -21.94
CA LEU A 547 -21.47 1.15 -20.97
C LEU A 547 -21.00 -0.30 -20.94
N TRP A 548 -20.19 -0.63 -19.94
CA TRP A 548 -19.78 -2.00 -19.68
C TRP A 548 -20.63 -2.51 -18.53
N ASP A 549 -21.61 -3.33 -18.88
CA ASP A 549 -22.48 -3.96 -17.91
C ASP A 549 -21.77 -5.13 -17.25
N ARG A 550 -22.11 -5.34 -15.97
CA ARG A 550 -21.63 -6.39 -15.05
C ARG A 550 -20.39 -5.94 -14.30
N LEU A 551 -20.35 -6.17 -12.97
CA LEU A 551 -19.22 -5.99 -12.05
C LEU A 551 -19.33 -6.96 -10.86
N PHE A 552 -18.20 -7.56 -10.47
CA PHE A 552 -18.00 -8.26 -9.19
C PHE A 552 -18.76 -9.58 -8.97
N GLU A 553 -18.78 -10.47 -9.97
CA GLU A 553 -19.04 -11.89 -9.70
C GLU A 553 -17.86 -12.83 -9.98
N GLU A 554 -16.81 -12.36 -10.67
CA GLU A 554 -15.88 -13.29 -11.32
C GLU A 554 -14.39 -12.92 -11.19
N VAL A 555 -13.86 -12.77 -9.97
CA VAL A 555 -12.39 -12.85 -9.72
C VAL A 555 -12.01 -14.19 -9.04
N GLU A 556 -12.98 -15.06 -8.82
CA GLU A 556 -12.83 -16.19 -7.88
C GLU A 556 -12.26 -17.47 -8.51
N ARG A 557 -11.98 -17.54 -9.82
CA ARG A 557 -11.27 -18.70 -10.41
C ARG A 557 -9.73 -18.59 -10.38
N ILE A 558 -9.21 -17.45 -9.94
CA ILE A 558 -7.86 -17.37 -9.36
C ILE A 558 -7.91 -17.55 -7.83
N GLY A 559 -9.10 -17.75 -7.25
CA GLY A 559 -9.28 -18.16 -5.85
C GLY A 559 -9.17 -17.05 -4.80
N PHE A 560 -9.38 -15.77 -5.15
CA PHE A 560 -9.23 -14.66 -4.20
C PHE A 560 -10.44 -13.74 -4.11
N ASP A 561 -10.91 -13.52 -2.89
CA ASP A 561 -11.81 -12.43 -2.53
C ASP A 561 -10.97 -11.20 -2.17
N LEU A 562 -10.76 -10.28 -3.12
CA LEU A 562 -9.93 -9.09 -2.89
C LEU A 562 -10.48 -8.19 -1.78
N ALA A 563 -11.80 -8.15 -1.58
CA ALA A 563 -12.41 -7.38 -0.50
C ALA A 563 -12.11 -8.02 0.86
N ALA A 564 -12.27 -9.33 0.99
CA ALA A 564 -11.88 -10.07 2.18
C ALA A 564 -10.37 -9.97 2.43
N LEU A 565 -9.52 -10.00 1.39
CA LEU A 565 -8.09 -9.76 1.53
C LEU A 565 -7.79 -8.34 2.02
N ASN A 566 -8.49 -7.31 1.54
CA ASN A 566 -8.30 -5.94 2.03
C ASN A 566 -8.71 -5.81 3.50
N MET A 567 -9.83 -6.43 3.91
CA MET A 567 -10.24 -6.49 5.32
C MET A 567 -9.28 -7.32 6.17
N GLN A 568 -8.82 -8.47 5.68
CA GLN A 568 -7.84 -9.32 6.37
C GLN A 568 -6.52 -8.58 6.55
N ARG A 569 -6.00 -7.91 5.51
CA ARG A 569 -4.82 -7.05 5.60
C ARG A 569 -5.05 -5.89 6.55
N GLY A 570 -6.27 -5.36 6.60
CA GLY A 570 -6.72 -4.51 7.69
C GLY A 570 -6.37 -5.18 9.02
N CYS A 571 -7.10 -6.23 9.40
CA CYS A 571 -6.96 -6.92 10.68
C CYS A 571 -5.55 -7.44 11.04
N SER A 572 -4.75 -7.87 10.06
CA SER A 572 -3.52 -8.66 10.27
C SER A 572 -2.21 -7.99 9.97
N ASP A 573 -2.20 -7.01 9.07
CA ASP A 573 -0.97 -6.44 8.52
C ASP A 573 -0.95 -4.94 8.69
N ILE A 574 -1.77 -4.26 7.91
CA ILE A 574 -1.69 -2.83 7.70
C ILE A 574 -2.34 -2.11 8.88
N GLN A 575 -3.29 -2.74 9.57
CA GLN A 575 -4.12 -2.02 10.49
C GLN A 575 -4.71 -2.86 11.61
N LEU A 576 -3.97 -2.79 12.68
CA LEU A 576 -4.51 -2.72 14.02
C LEU A 576 -5.30 -1.46 14.27
N LEU A 577 -6.38 -1.47 13.53
CA LEU A 577 -7.52 -0.64 13.52
C LEU A 577 -7.91 -0.05 14.84
N ALA A 578 -7.37 1.10 15.24
CA ALA A 578 -8.27 2.05 15.86
C ALA A 578 -9.47 2.12 14.90
N GLY A 579 -10.62 1.55 15.30
CA GLY A 579 -11.68 1.18 14.33
C GLY A 579 -12.12 2.35 13.49
N TYR A 580 -12.98 2.13 12.50
CA TYR A 580 -13.53 3.18 11.64
C TYR A 580 -13.78 4.54 12.35
N ASN A 581 -14.35 4.52 13.57
CA ASN A 581 -14.58 5.72 14.38
C ASN A 581 -13.31 6.45 14.85
N SER A 582 -12.22 5.76 15.14
CA SER A 582 -10.94 6.39 15.52
C SER A 582 -10.35 7.20 14.36
N TRP A 583 -10.50 6.76 13.12
CA TRP A 583 -10.07 7.55 11.95
C TRP A 583 -11.01 8.69 11.64
N ARG A 584 -12.30 8.51 11.88
CA ARG A 584 -13.23 9.65 11.86
C ARG A 584 -12.81 10.70 12.86
N LYS A 585 -12.48 10.29 14.10
CA LYS A 585 -11.96 11.19 15.12
C LYS A 585 -10.65 11.87 14.70
N PHE A 586 -9.69 11.12 14.16
CA PHE A 586 -8.44 11.66 13.59
C PHE A 586 -8.71 12.74 12.54
N CYS A 587 -9.70 12.51 11.67
CA CYS A 587 -10.12 13.45 10.63
C CYS A 587 -11.05 14.58 11.12
N GLY A 588 -11.31 14.70 12.43
CA GLY A 588 -12.22 15.71 12.98
C GLY A 588 -13.68 15.51 12.57
N LEU A 589 -14.08 14.27 12.30
CA LEU A 589 -15.42 13.90 11.87
C LEU A 589 -16.22 13.28 13.05
N SER A 590 -17.55 13.38 12.98
CA SER A 590 -18.46 12.74 13.95
C SER A 590 -18.27 11.22 14.01
N GLN A 591 -18.51 10.61 15.16
CA GLN A 591 -18.40 9.16 15.36
C GLN A 591 -19.80 8.53 15.44
N PRO A 592 -20.35 7.99 14.35
CA PRO A 592 -21.71 7.46 14.36
C PRO A 592 -21.82 6.16 15.17
N SER A 593 -23.04 5.87 15.62
CA SER A 593 -23.42 4.61 16.27
C SER A 593 -23.52 3.41 15.32
N GLY A 594 -23.28 3.60 14.02
CA GLY A 594 -23.19 2.57 12.99
C GLY A 594 -24.49 2.26 12.27
N ALA A 595 -24.41 1.85 10.99
CA ALA A 595 -25.58 1.43 10.22
C ALA A 595 -26.00 -0.01 10.58
N ARG A 596 -27.31 -0.30 10.50
CA ARG A 596 -27.92 -1.58 10.91
C ARG A 596 -27.22 -2.83 10.36
N LYS A 597 -26.81 -2.80 9.08
CA LYS A 597 -26.14 -3.92 8.41
C LYS A 597 -24.74 -4.20 8.98
N PHE A 598 -23.97 -3.15 9.28
CA PHE A 598 -22.67 -3.27 9.93
C PHE A 598 -22.81 -3.76 11.37
N LEU A 599 -23.75 -3.21 12.14
CA LEU A 599 -23.97 -3.62 13.53
C LEU A 599 -24.40 -5.09 13.65
N LYS A 600 -25.20 -5.59 12.69
CA LYS A 600 -25.58 -7.02 12.65
C LYS A 600 -24.38 -7.97 12.44
N ILE A 601 -23.27 -7.46 11.90
CA ILE A 601 -22.09 -8.27 11.53
C ILE A 601 -20.95 -8.05 12.54
N TYR A 602 -20.69 -6.80 12.91
CA TYR A 602 -19.57 -6.40 13.76
C TYR A 602 -19.95 -6.18 15.23
N GLY A 603 -21.25 -6.09 15.55
CA GLY A 603 -21.77 -5.79 16.89
C GLY A 603 -21.61 -4.32 17.30
N THR A 604 -20.48 -3.69 16.99
CA THR A 604 -20.15 -2.31 17.36
C THR A 604 -19.40 -1.57 16.24
N PRO A 605 -19.60 -0.24 16.07
CA PRO A 605 -18.86 0.56 15.10
C PRO A 605 -17.35 0.61 15.34
N LYS A 606 -16.92 0.36 16.58
CA LYS A 606 -15.51 0.30 16.96
C LYS A 606 -14.78 -0.87 16.31
N SER A 607 -15.50 -1.92 15.91
CA SER A 607 -14.94 -3.12 15.29
C SER A 607 -14.93 -3.06 13.77
N ILE A 608 -15.53 -2.03 13.15
CA ILE A 608 -15.62 -1.91 11.70
C ILE A 608 -14.23 -1.57 11.13
N ASP A 609 -13.77 -2.38 10.18
CA ASP A 609 -12.54 -2.12 9.44
C ASP A 609 -12.64 -0.81 8.66
N ILE A 610 -11.61 0.03 8.72
CA ILE A 610 -11.64 1.35 8.06
C ILE A 610 -11.86 1.24 6.56
N TRP A 611 -11.36 0.19 5.89
CA TRP A 611 -11.51 0.05 4.43
C TRP A 611 -12.99 -0.02 4.05
N ILE A 612 -13.73 -0.97 4.63
CA ILE A 612 -15.15 -1.14 4.32
C ILE A 612 -16.00 -0.03 4.95
N GLY A 613 -15.65 0.45 6.15
CA GLY A 613 -16.36 1.53 6.83
C GLY A 613 -16.28 2.85 6.06
N ALA A 614 -15.09 3.22 5.58
CA ALA A 614 -14.90 4.44 4.78
C ALA A 614 -15.39 4.29 3.34
N LEU A 615 -15.33 3.08 2.75
CA LEU A 615 -15.87 2.81 1.41
C LEU A 615 -17.40 2.91 1.39
N ALA A 616 -18.06 2.57 2.50
CA ALA A 616 -19.51 2.68 2.64
C ALA A 616 -20.01 4.14 2.81
N GLU A 617 -19.11 5.12 2.96
CA GLU A 617 -19.52 6.51 3.07
C GLU A 617 -19.86 7.13 1.71
N PRO A 618 -20.90 7.99 1.64
CA PRO A 618 -21.22 8.73 0.43
C PRO A 618 -20.03 9.56 -0.05
N PHE A 619 -19.85 9.62 -1.37
CA PHE A 619 -18.81 10.44 -1.96
C PHE A 619 -18.96 11.91 -1.60
N VAL A 620 -17.84 12.59 -1.41
CA VAL A 620 -17.82 14.05 -1.35
C VAL A 620 -18.23 14.64 -2.71
N LYS A 621 -18.82 15.84 -2.71
CA LYS A 621 -19.30 16.49 -3.94
C LYS A 621 -18.17 16.58 -4.98
N GLY A 622 -18.39 16.02 -6.16
CA GLY A 622 -17.44 16.00 -7.28
C GLY A 622 -16.26 15.03 -7.11
N GLY A 623 -16.16 14.31 -5.98
CA GLY A 623 -15.11 13.32 -5.71
C GLY A 623 -15.57 11.88 -5.93
N ARG A 624 -14.67 10.93 -5.62
CA ARG A 624 -14.92 9.47 -5.70
C ARG A 624 -14.59 8.70 -4.43
N VAL A 625 -14.46 9.43 -3.34
CA VAL A 625 -14.24 8.87 -2.02
C VAL A 625 -15.04 9.63 -0.97
N GLY A 626 -15.40 8.94 0.13
CA GLY A 626 -16.09 9.54 1.25
C GLY A 626 -15.21 10.46 2.12
N PRO A 627 -15.80 11.23 3.05
CA PRO A 627 -15.09 12.18 3.92
C PRO A 627 -13.84 11.66 4.65
N PRO A 628 -13.81 10.47 5.28
CA PRO A 628 -12.62 9.98 5.99
C PRO A 628 -11.53 9.61 4.99
N MET A 629 -11.91 8.92 3.91
CA MET A 629 -10.97 8.49 2.88
C MET A 629 -10.35 9.71 2.17
N ALA A 630 -11.14 10.74 1.88
CA ALA A 630 -10.65 12.01 1.37
C ALA A 630 -9.61 12.64 2.32
N CYS A 631 -9.90 12.69 3.63
CA CYS A 631 -8.99 13.20 4.64
C CYS A 631 -7.66 12.44 4.66
N LEU A 632 -7.69 11.11 4.69
CA LEU A 632 -6.50 10.26 4.76
C LEU A 632 -5.64 10.39 3.51
N ILE A 633 -6.25 10.25 2.33
CA ILE A 633 -5.57 10.36 1.04
C ILE A 633 -5.01 11.79 0.86
N GLY A 634 -5.84 12.81 1.08
CA GLY A 634 -5.42 14.21 0.92
C GLY A 634 -4.30 14.62 1.89
N THR A 635 -4.33 14.11 3.12
CA THR A 635 -3.25 14.33 4.10
C THR A 635 -1.95 13.68 3.64
N GLN A 636 -2.00 12.44 3.15
CA GLN A 636 -0.79 11.76 2.65
C GLN A 636 -0.19 12.51 1.45
N PHE A 637 -1.00 12.84 0.44
CA PHE A 637 -0.51 13.57 -0.73
C PHE A 637 0.02 14.95 -0.37
N ARG A 638 -0.60 15.67 0.57
CA ARG A 638 0.00 16.93 1.07
C ARG A 638 1.38 16.68 1.67
N ASN A 639 1.51 15.67 2.54
CA ASN A 639 2.77 15.39 3.24
C ASN A 639 3.90 15.00 2.28
N ILE A 640 3.64 14.14 1.29
CA ILE A 640 4.67 13.73 0.32
C ILE A 640 5.02 14.86 -0.65
N ARG A 641 4.11 15.81 -0.92
CA ARG A 641 4.43 17.01 -1.71
C ARG A 641 5.30 17.98 -0.92
N ASP A 642 4.84 18.34 0.28
CA ASP A 642 5.46 19.39 1.09
C ASP A 642 6.78 18.91 1.71
N GLY A 643 6.92 17.60 1.96
CA GLY A 643 8.13 16.95 2.48
C GLY A 643 9.09 16.42 1.41
N ASP A 644 8.87 16.74 0.12
CA ASP A 644 9.75 16.32 -0.97
C ASP A 644 10.62 17.48 -1.45
N ARG A 645 11.92 17.39 -1.17
CA ARG A 645 12.91 18.40 -1.58
C ARG A 645 12.97 18.59 -3.09
N PHE A 646 12.68 17.53 -3.85
CA PHE A 646 12.75 17.49 -5.30
C PHE A 646 11.38 17.64 -5.98
N TRP A 647 10.35 18.11 -5.25
CA TRP A 647 9.06 18.46 -5.84
C TRP A 647 9.26 19.44 -7.01
N TRP A 648 8.60 19.19 -8.15
CA TRP A 648 8.92 19.88 -9.41
C TRP A 648 8.81 21.41 -9.36
N GLN A 649 8.01 21.98 -8.44
CA GLN A 649 7.86 23.43 -8.28
C GLN A 649 8.84 24.04 -7.27
N ASN A 650 9.64 23.23 -6.58
CA ASN A 650 10.59 23.77 -5.62
C ASN A 650 11.70 24.55 -6.34
N PRO A 651 12.08 25.73 -5.84
CA PRO A 651 13.17 26.50 -6.41
C PRO A 651 14.46 25.68 -6.53
N GLY A 652 15.11 25.74 -7.68
CA GLY A 652 16.36 25.02 -7.96
C GLY A 652 16.18 23.58 -8.44
N VAL A 653 14.97 23.00 -8.40
CA VAL A 653 14.71 21.69 -9.02
C VAL A 653 14.62 21.85 -10.54
N PHE A 654 13.79 22.78 -11.00
CA PHE A 654 13.70 23.19 -12.41
C PHE A 654 13.81 24.72 -12.51
N THR A 655 14.26 25.22 -13.66
CA THR A 655 14.25 26.66 -13.95
C THR A 655 12.82 27.16 -14.15
N PRO A 656 12.55 28.47 -14.01
CA PRO A 656 11.22 29.02 -14.28
C PRO A 656 10.69 28.67 -15.68
N CYS A 657 11.53 28.71 -16.71
CA CYS A 657 11.13 28.32 -18.06
C CYS A 657 10.80 26.83 -18.17
N GLN A 658 11.60 25.95 -17.56
CA GLN A 658 11.30 24.51 -17.48
C GLN A 658 9.96 24.26 -16.80
N CYS A 659 9.67 24.96 -15.70
CA CYS A 659 8.39 24.89 -15.01
C CYS A 659 7.22 25.34 -15.91
N CYS A 660 7.38 26.43 -16.67
CA CYS A 660 6.37 26.91 -17.61
C CYS A 660 6.06 25.87 -18.70
N SER A 661 7.07 25.13 -19.15
CA SER A 661 6.90 24.07 -20.14
C SER A 661 6.28 22.81 -19.56
N LEU A 662 6.78 22.34 -18.41
CA LEU A 662 6.24 21.20 -17.69
C LEU A 662 4.77 21.41 -17.34
N ALA A 663 4.36 22.64 -17.02
CA ALA A 663 2.96 22.95 -16.71
C ALA A 663 1.97 22.64 -17.85
N LYS A 664 2.45 22.48 -19.10
CA LYS A 664 1.63 22.19 -20.29
C LYS A 664 1.45 20.70 -20.58
N ILE A 665 2.23 19.82 -19.93
CA ILE A 665 2.16 18.38 -20.18
C ILE A 665 0.75 17.82 -19.91
N SER A 666 0.38 16.75 -20.59
CA SER A 666 -0.85 15.99 -20.31
C SER A 666 -0.61 14.51 -20.62
N LEU A 667 -1.35 13.62 -19.93
CA LEU A 667 -1.28 12.19 -20.23
C LEU A 667 -1.73 11.89 -21.66
N SER A 668 -2.68 12.67 -22.20
CA SER A 668 -3.12 12.58 -23.59
C SER A 668 -1.97 12.82 -24.57
N ARG A 669 -1.11 13.81 -24.29
CA ARG A 669 0.08 14.09 -25.11
C ARG A 669 1.09 12.95 -25.04
N ILE A 670 1.35 12.41 -23.84
CA ILE A 670 2.23 11.25 -23.66
C ILE A 670 1.73 10.06 -24.48
N ILE A 671 0.41 9.79 -24.49
CA ILE A 671 -0.17 8.75 -25.34
C ILE A 671 0.09 9.05 -26.82
N CYS A 672 -0.17 10.27 -27.30
CA CYS A 672 0.07 10.61 -28.70
C CYS A 672 1.54 10.45 -29.13
N ASP A 673 2.48 10.88 -28.29
CA ASP A 673 3.91 10.81 -28.62
C ASP A 673 4.42 9.36 -28.71
N ASN A 674 3.84 8.48 -27.89
CA ASN A 674 4.35 7.13 -27.67
C ASN A 674 3.48 6.01 -28.28
N THR A 675 2.37 6.33 -28.96
CA THR A 675 1.47 5.34 -29.55
C THR A 675 1.08 5.67 -30.98
N HIS A 676 0.29 4.83 -31.65
CA HIS A 676 -0.30 5.16 -32.95
C HIS A 676 -1.72 5.73 -32.81
N ILE A 677 -2.11 6.16 -31.61
CA ILE A 677 -3.41 6.77 -31.35
C ILE A 677 -3.38 8.24 -31.76
N THR A 678 -4.14 8.58 -32.79
CA THR A 678 -4.25 9.96 -33.32
C THR A 678 -5.39 10.77 -32.69
N LYS A 679 -6.35 10.10 -32.06
CA LYS A 679 -7.52 10.72 -31.42
C LYS A 679 -7.53 10.41 -29.94
N VAL A 680 -7.40 11.42 -29.10
CA VAL A 680 -7.35 11.30 -27.63
C VAL A 680 -8.34 12.26 -26.96
N SER A 681 -8.72 11.97 -25.71
CA SER A 681 -9.52 12.89 -24.91
C SER A 681 -8.65 13.99 -24.29
N ARG A 682 -9.15 15.24 -24.28
CA ARG A 682 -8.54 16.34 -23.51
C ARG A 682 -8.62 16.11 -22.00
N ASN A 683 -9.74 15.58 -21.52
CA ASN A 683 -9.98 15.32 -20.09
C ASN A 683 -9.91 13.82 -19.86
N ILE A 684 -8.72 13.24 -19.95
CA ILE A 684 -8.54 11.79 -20.06
C ILE A 684 -9.13 10.99 -18.89
N PHE A 685 -9.27 11.60 -17.70
CA PHE A 685 -9.84 10.97 -16.50
C PHE A 685 -11.35 11.14 -16.36
N GLN A 686 -11.98 12.00 -17.16
CA GLN A 686 -13.44 12.15 -17.20
C GLN A 686 -14.03 11.20 -18.23
N ALA A 687 -15.30 10.83 -18.03
CA ALA A 687 -16.03 10.04 -19.02
C ALA A 687 -16.15 10.82 -20.33
N ASN A 688 -15.78 10.18 -21.45
CA ASN A 688 -15.74 10.79 -22.77
C ASN A 688 -16.74 10.09 -23.70
N ARG A 689 -17.91 10.72 -23.93
CA ARG A 689 -18.89 10.22 -24.90
C ARG A 689 -18.43 10.51 -26.32
N LEU A 690 -18.10 9.48 -27.10
CA LEU A 690 -17.82 9.63 -28.54
C LEU A 690 -19.04 10.24 -29.27
N PRO A 691 -18.88 11.04 -30.36
CA PRO A 691 -17.65 11.63 -30.92
C PRO A 691 -17.34 13.14 -30.67
N PRO A 692 -18.16 14.03 -30.08
CA PRO A 692 -17.87 15.49 -30.15
C PRO A 692 -16.68 16.00 -29.31
N TRP A 693 -15.93 15.14 -28.61
CA TRP A 693 -14.83 15.57 -27.70
C TRP A 693 -13.45 15.02 -28.04
N LEU A 694 -13.32 14.18 -29.08
CA LEU A 694 -12.02 13.75 -29.59
C LEU A 694 -11.40 14.89 -30.38
N CYS A 695 -10.25 15.39 -29.93
CA CYS A 695 -9.51 16.40 -30.68
C CYS A 695 -8.44 15.72 -31.53
N GLU A 696 -8.37 16.11 -32.80
CA GLU A 696 -7.18 15.86 -33.63
C GLU A 696 -6.09 16.87 -33.25
N LEU A 697 -4.84 16.41 -33.21
CA LEU A 697 -3.67 17.18 -32.76
C LEU A 697 -3.58 18.60 -33.35
N GLN A 698 -4.06 18.81 -34.58
CA GLN A 698 -3.98 20.09 -35.29
C GLN A 698 -4.93 21.18 -34.74
N SER A 699 -5.90 20.84 -33.89
CA SER A 699 -6.97 21.75 -33.46
C SER A 699 -6.84 22.29 -32.02
N ASP A 700 -5.76 21.96 -31.31
CA ASP A 700 -5.56 22.40 -29.93
C ASP A 700 -4.39 23.41 -29.81
N PRO A 701 -4.66 24.72 -29.64
CA PRO A 701 -3.61 25.73 -29.46
C PRO A 701 -2.82 25.58 -28.15
N LYS A 702 -3.24 24.69 -27.22
CA LYS A 702 -2.46 24.29 -26.04
C LYS A 702 -1.62 23.03 -26.26
N ALA A 703 -1.81 22.31 -27.36
CA ALA A 703 -1.07 21.10 -27.74
C ALA A 703 0.13 21.42 -28.63
N GLY A 704 0.84 22.52 -28.35
CA GLY A 704 2.18 22.73 -28.90
C GLY A 704 3.11 21.56 -28.51
N PRO A 705 4.24 21.38 -29.21
CA PRO A 705 5.26 20.38 -28.84
C PRO A 705 5.65 20.49 -27.35
N GLN A 706 6.00 19.37 -26.72
CA GLN A 706 6.33 19.25 -25.30
C GLN A 706 7.62 19.99 -24.93
N THR A 707 7.61 21.31 -24.93
CA THR A 707 8.79 22.21 -24.89
C THR A 707 9.61 22.24 -23.58
N VAL A 708 10.08 21.15 -22.97
CA VAL A 708 10.96 21.28 -21.78
C VAL A 708 12.33 21.90 -22.18
N GLU A 709 12.61 23.11 -21.71
CA GLU A 709 13.81 23.85 -22.06
C GLU A 709 15.01 23.33 -21.25
N VAL A 710 15.85 22.47 -21.83
CA VAL A 710 16.92 21.76 -21.09
C VAL A 710 18.33 22.13 -21.59
N LYS A 711 18.51 23.33 -22.14
CA LYS A 711 19.82 23.80 -22.60
C LYS A 711 20.55 24.59 -21.50
N GLU A 712 21.79 24.20 -21.18
CA GLU A 712 22.66 25.00 -20.32
C GLU A 712 23.17 26.23 -21.10
N HIS A 713 23.05 27.42 -20.49
CA HIS A 713 23.46 28.76 -20.96
C HIS A 713 23.79 28.96 -22.45
N GLY A 714 22.89 29.65 -23.16
CA GLY A 714 23.14 30.18 -24.50
C GLY A 714 21.87 30.21 -25.34
N GLY A 715 21.21 31.37 -25.33
CA GLY A 715 19.83 31.59 -25.76
C GLY A 715 19.47 31.01 -27.13
N ALA A 716 18.73 29.91 -27.12
CA ALA A 716 17.83 29.52 -28.18
C ALA A 716 16.79 28.53 -27.63
N ARG A 717 15.52 28.91 -27.75
CA ARG A 717 14.34 28.04 -27.51
C ARG A 717 14.32 26.96 -28.56
N TYR A 718 14.21 25.70 -28.16
CA TYR A 718 13.87 24.63 -29.10
C TYR A 718 12.82 23.70 -28.53
N ASP A 719 11.93 23.28 -29.42
CA ASP A 719 10.77 22.45 -29.12
C ASP A 719 11.19 21.01 -28.86
N LEU A 720 10.81 20.48 -27.69
CA LEU A 720 10.92 19.05 -27.34
C LEU A 720 9.70 18.29 -27.87
#